data_AF-A0A561VWP5-F1
#
_entry.id   AF-A0A561VWP5-F1
#
_cell.length_a   1.000
_cell.length_b   1.000
_cell.length_c   1.000
_cell.angle_alpha   90.00
_cell.angle_beta   90.00
_cell.angle_gamma   90.00
#
_symmetry.space_group_name_H-M   'P 1'
#
loop_
_entity.id
_entity.type
_entity.pdbx_description
1 polymer ?
#
loop_
_entity_poly.entity_id
_entity_poly.type
_entity_poly.pdbx_seq_one_letter_code
_entity_poly.pdbx_strand_id
1 'polypeptide(L)'
;MRTRRRSARRTGVLLLTPLLALALSPPATAAPTIAPPTVTPPSAASPTVAEDVPPASSRPADSVSLAAAPTVATAPTAAVDGVEPAGGLETTRATRPVAPGVQLTSFDRYDAEGWLRADALTTDLAGGSTVDYVNSGAVSRAEPLRKAVDQLHAVAAVNGDFFDINNSGAAQGVGVRDGELIQSAVSGHRNAVAVTTNGLGRVVEVNFDGSATLPTGPVPLTQFNNMVQADGIGAFTELWGTYSRQRAVEGAARVVEVTVTGGRVAAVGSVAGSGPIVAGGTVLLGRDLGADALAGLRPGDPVTVAWRPKPSDGSSLHAAVGGGNVLVRDGVVQSVADPTLAPRTAVGFSADGRKMIMLTVDGRQVDSRGVTQTEMGRMMAELGAHHALNLDGGGSSTLLAREPGSSTVQVENGPSDGSERAVPNGLAIYAPKGSGRLTGYWVETASDPTAAPGVSPVRGGRPDRVFPGLTRTLTASGYDETYGPAAGAPTWRATPAVRGRVDRDGVFHAAAPGATAVTAARGRVTGSLNLTVLGPLARIGSTTPRVGLTGRDGDAVVGVVGYDAEGNTAPIEPADLTLDYDRDLLRITPTGDGNLSIAALRDTGSGLVTVRVGRTSTVLPVTVGLTDVPVAGFDDAASWRFSQARASGSVAPAPGHTGTGLRMSYDFSQSTGTRAAYADPPAWIEVPGQPQAFGMWIHGNGTGEWPSLHLHDAQDTQHVLRGPLITWTGWQYVEFAVPAGVQYPVRVRRFYVAEANAAAQYTSEVIIDDLVAKVPPTVDVPAAAPRTDRVVVRDGTVDGAPWRFAVLSDAQFVAADPDSDLVAQARRTLREVKAARPDFLLINGDFVDTAYPADFALARRILDEELGDALPWYYVPGNHEIMGAPISNFAAAFGATSRVFDHNGTRFVTLNSSTGTLRGGGFDQVRMLRETLDAAATDRRVGSVVVLHHHPPRDPSPAQASQLGDRKEAALLEQWLADFQHRTGKGALFVGGHVGTFHADRVDGVPYVINGNAGKTPSTPADQGGFTGWTEFGVDPVTPAEADRARRDPLAEGPRWVDAEFHAHADRLTVAAPASVAVGAPATVAATLTQPGGRTVPVAAPVSADWSASPGVHIGSAAGVRPWHTVRFDPATGTLTALRPGAPVRLTVEVNGARAEATITVTR
;
A
#
# COMPACT_ATOMS: atom_id res chain seq x y z
N MET A 1 70.90 14.60 8.55
CA MET A 1 71.73 13.64 9.31
C MET A 1 70.98 12.30 9.40
N ARG A 2 71.55 11.22 9.98
CA ARG A 2 71.11 9.82 9.74
C ARG A 2 70.58 9.11 11.02
N THR A 3 69.63 8.17 10.85
CA THR A 3 69.35 6.94 11.66
C THR A 3 68.56 6.96 13.01
N ARG A 4 67.94 5.77 13.29
CA ARG A 4 67.37 5.19 14.56
C ARG A 4 65.98 5.73 14.98
N ARG A 5 64.90 4.96 15.22
CA ARG A 5 64.54 3.50 15.32
C ARG A 5 64.67 2.82 16.72
N ARG A 6 63.55 2.22 17.20
CA ARG A 6 63.31 1.29 18.37
C ARG A 6 63.21 1.92 19.79
N SER A 7 62.44 1.43 20.80
CA SER A 7 61.34 0.41 20.90
C SER A 7 60.80 0.19 22.36
N ALA A 8 59.58 -0.37 22.52
CA ALA A 8 59.00 -1.08 23.71
C ALA A 8 58.51 -0.21 24.92
N ARG A 9 57.65 -0.66 25.88
CA ARG A 9 57.16 -1.99 26.35
C ARG A 9 55.64 -2.03 26.80
N ARG A 10 55.15 -3.26 27.04
CA ARG A 10 53.98 -3.84 27.78
C ARG A 10 53.38 -3.02 28.99
N THR A 11 52.19 -3.27 29.58
CA THR A 11 51.64 -4.53 30.21
C THR A 11 50.18 -4.39 30.77
N GLY A 12 49.36 -5.48 30.90
CA GLY A 12 48.06 -5.57 31.66
C GLY A 12 46.78 -5.71 30.80
N VAL A 13 45.66 -6.41 31.09
CA VAL A 13 45.17 -7.38 32.15
C VAL A 13 44.81 -6.78 33.54
N LEU A 14 43.69 -7.04 34.26
CA LEU A 14 42.45 -7.91 34.15
C LEU A 14 41.15 -7.08 33.84
N LEU A 15 39.88 -7.54 33.66
CA LEU A 15 39.05 -8.79 33.81
C LEU A 15 38.20 -8.97 35.13
N LEU A 16 36.85 -9.01 35.05
CA LEU A 16 35.88 -9.44 36.11
C LEU A 16 34.51 -9.94 35.52
N THR A 17 33.70 -10.71 36.28
CA THR A 17 32.41 -11.35 35.88
C THR A 17 31.23 -10.92 36.79
N PRO A 18 29.96 -11.31 36.48
CA PRO A 18 29.33 -12.40 37.27
C PRO A 18 28.25 -13.28 36.59
N LEU A 19 28.25 -14.58 36.99
CA LEU A 19 27.12 -15.49 37.31
C LEU A 19 25.70 -15.32 36.73
N LEU A 20 25.11 -16.46 36.29
CA LEU A 20 24.03 -17.10 37.08
C LEU A 20 23.98 -18.64 36.87
N ALA A 21 23.07 -19.34 37.55
CA ALA A 21 23.18 -20.76 37.90
C ALA A 21 22.60 -21.79 36.89
N LEU A 22 23.07 -23.03 37.02
CA LEU A 22 22.53 -24.25 36.40
C LEU A 22 21.82 -25.14 37.43
N ALA A 23 20.84 -25.93 36.99
CA ALA A 23 20.26 -27.06 37.71
C ALA A 23 20.71 -28.41 37.07
N LEU A 24 20.55 -29.52 37.78
CA LEU A 24 21.24 -30.80 37.47
C LEU A 24 20.44 -31.79 36.60
N SER A 25 21.19 -32.60 35.85
CA SER A 25 20.81 -33.85 35.13
C SER A 25 20.54 -35.03 36.11
N PRO A 26 20.35 -36.32 35.71
CA PRO A 26 20.31 -36.99 34.37
C PRO A 26 19.07 -37.96 34.30
N PRO A 27 19.05 -39.16 33.63
CA PRO A 27 19.82 -39.73 32.51
C PRO A 27 18.94 -40.19 31.31
N ALA A 28 19.52 -40.95 30.36
CA ALA A 28 18.89 -41.38 29.10
C ALA A 28 18.29 -42.80 29.13
N THR A 29 17.40 -43.12 28.17
CA THR A 29 17.19 -44.48 27.62
C THR A 29 16.53 -44.48 26.23
N ALA A 30 16.84 -45.52 25.45
CA ALA A 30 16.11 -46.09 24.30
C ALA A 30 15.81 -45.22 23.05
N ALA A 31 16.24 -45.74 21.87
CA ALA A 31 15.63 -45.44 20.58
C ALA A 31 14.36 -46.31 20.37
N PRO A 32 13.50 -45.97 19.39
CA PRO A 32 13.67 -46.64 18.09
C PRO A 32 13.51 -45.72 16.87
N THR A 33 13.83 -46.25 15.70
CA THR A 33 13.71 -45.61 14.39
C THR A 33 12.25 -45.38 13.97
N ILE A 34 11.93 -44.16 13.55
CA ILE A 34 10.77 -43.83 12.70
C ILE A 34 11.31 -43.01 11.52
N ALA A 35 10.76 -43.20 10.32
CA ALA A 35 11.19 -42.48 9.13
C ALA A 35 10.85 -40.98 9.25
N PRO A 36 11.70 -40.06 8.73
CA PRO A 36 11.37 -38.65 8.68
C PRO A 36 10.16 -38.42 7.77
N PRO A 37 9.25 -37.47 8.11
CA PRO A 37 8.13 -37.14 7.25
C PRO A 37 8.63 -36.55 5.93
N THR A 38 7.89 -36.80 4.84
CA THR A 38 8.09 -36.11 3.57
C THR A 38 7.74 -34.64 3.72
N VAL A 39 8.75 -33.82 4.01
CA VAL A 39 8.63 -32.36 3.95
C VAL A 39 8.33 -31.98 2.51
N THR A 40 7.10 -31.57 2.23
CA THR A 40 6.75 -30.90 0.98
C THR A 40 7.67 -29.67 0.87
N PRO A 41 8.42 -29.48 -0.22
CA PRO A 41 9.24 -28.29 -0.37
C PRO A 41 8.33 -27.05 -0.29
N PRO A 42 8.76 -25.95 0.36
CA PRO A 42 8.02 -24.70 0.27
C PRO A 42 7.87 -24.35 -1.21
N SER A 43 6.68 -23.89 -1.61
CA SER A 43 6.45 -23.42 -2.98
C SER A 43 7.52 -22.39 -3.33
N ALA A 44 8.11 -22.52 -4.52
CA ALA A 44 9.12 -21.58 -4.98
C ALA A 44 8.56 -20.16 -4.83
N ALA A 45 9.30 -19.30 -4.11
CA ALA A 45 8.89 -17.93 -3.90
C ALA A 45 8.74 -17.27 -5.27
N SER A 46 7.51 -16.86 -5.61
CA SER A 46 7.27 -16.05 -6.79
C SER A 46 8.15 -14.81 -6.72
N PRO A 47 8.71 -14.33 -7.86
CA PRO A 47 9.51 -13.11 -7.84
C PRO A 47 8.68 -12.00 -7.23
N THR A 48 9.29 -11.19 -6.35
CA THR A 48 8.67 -9.98 -5.81
C THR A 48 8.53 -8.96 -6.92
N VAL A 49 7.45 -9.09 -7.70
CA VAL A 49 6.77 -7.95 -8.31
C VAL A 49 6.63 -6.89 -7.22
N ALA A 50 6.83 -5.61 -7.57
CA ALA A 50 6.63 -4.51 -6.62
C ALA A 50 5.27 -4.70 -5.94
N GLU A 51 5.25 -4.64 -4.60
CA GLU A 51 4.07 -5.04 -3.81
C GLU A 51 2.82 -4.38 -4.37
N ASP A 52 1.88 -5.20 -4.84
CA ASP A 52 0.70 -4.72 -5.55
C ASP A 52 -0.23 -4.07 -4.53
N VAL A 53 0.01 -2.77 -4.27
CA VAL A 53 -0.62 -1.98 -3.20
C VAL A 53 -2.13 -2.22 -3.29
N PRO A 54 -2.76 -2.80 -2.26
CA PRO A 54 -4.16 -3.17 -2.34
C PRO A 54 -5.03 -1.96 -2.71
N PRO A 55 -6.13 -2.18 -3.44
CA PRO A 55 -7.03 -1.09 -3.81
C PRO A 55 -7.61 -0.44 -2.56
N ALA A 56 -7.57 0.89 -2.51
CA ALA A 56 -8.41 1.63 -1.56
C ALA A 56 -9.89 1.30 -1.80
N SER A 57 -10.73 1.43 -0.76
CA SER A 57 -12.16 1.08 -0.82
C SER A 57 -12.88 1.67 -2.05
N SER A 58 -13.74 0.87 -2.69
CA SER A 58 -14.22 1.09 -4.07
C SER A 58 -15.15 2.28 -4.32
N ARG A 59 -15.40 3.11 -3.31
CA ARG A 59 -16.35 4.23 -3.36
C ARG A 59 -15.72 5.44 -2.67
N PRO A 60 -15.92 6.68 -3.18
CA PRO A 60 -15.31 7.87 -2.60
C PRO A 60 -15.72 8.02 -1.13
N ALA A 61 -14.73 8.21 -0.26
CA ALA A 61 -14.94 8.15 1.18
C ALA A 61 -15.79 9.31 1.73
N ASP A 62 -16.73 8.98 2.61
CA ASP A 62 -17.29 9.95 3.56
C ASP A 62 -16.19 10.47 4.51
N SER A 63 -16.45 11.60 5.18
CA SER A 63 -15.47 12.26 6.05
C SER A 63 -15.05 11.38 7.23
N VAL A 64 -13.73 11.21 7.40
CA VAL A 64 -13.10 10.51 8.54
C VAL A 64 -13.70 10.91 9.88
N SER A 65 -13.99 9.92 10.72
CA SER A 65 -14.52 10.13 12.07
C SER A 65 -13.69 9.41 13.13
N LEU A 66 -13.64 9.99 14.33
CA LEU A 66 -13.20 9.26 15.52
C LEU A 66 -14.31 8.27 15.91
N ALA A 67 -13.97 7.00 16.11
CA ALA A 67 -14.92 6.02 16.63
C ALA A 67 -15.44 6.53 18.00
N ALA A 68 -16.75 6.73 18.11
CA ALA A 68 -17.30 7.63 19.11
C ALA A 68 -17.15 7.10 20.55
N ALA A 69 -16.36 7.81 21.36
CA ALA A 69 -16.52 7.76 22.81
C ALA A 69 -17.89 8.37 23.19
N PRO A 70 -18.61 7.84 24.20
CA PRO A 70 -20.02 8.16 24.42
C PRO A 70 -20.24 9.55 25.06
N THR A 71 -20.33 10.60 24.23
CA THR A 71 -20.72 11.96 24.66
C THR A 71 -21.82 12.57 23.78
N VAL A 72 -23.07 12.27 24.14
CA VAL A 72 -24.28 13.14 24.09
C VAL A 72 -24.69 13.81 22.75
N ALA A 73 -25.93 13.50 22.35
CA ALA A 73 -26.86 14.29 21.51
C ALA A 73 -26.73 14.27 19.96
N THR A 74 -27.04 13.11 19.37
CA THR A 74 -28.10 13.04 18.33
C THR A 74 -29.15 11.99 18.71
N ALA A 75 -30.17 11.74 17.87
CA ALA A 75 -31.38 11.00 18.22
C ALA A 75 -31.13 9.51 18.55
N PRO A 76 -31.93 8.88 19.43
CA PRO A 76 -31.56 7.61 20.06
C PRO A 76 -31.77 6.38 19.16
N THR A 77 -30.68 5.90 18.57
CA THR A 77 -30.44 4.45 18.56
C THR A 77 -30.08 4.02 19.99
N ALA A 78 -30.61 2.87 20.44
CA ALA A 78 -30.32 2.39 21.79
C ALA A 78 -28.84 1.96 21.87
N ALA A 79 -28.06 2.63 22.71
CA ALA A 79 -26.73 2.18 23.06
C ALA A 79 -26.83 0.86 23.84
N VAL A 80 -25.95 -0.10 23.53
CA VAL A 80 -25.81 -1.32 24.33
C VAL A 80 -24.90 -0.99 25.51
N ASP A 81 -25.49 -0.77 26.68
CA ASP A 81 -24.76 -0.42 27.90
C ASP A 81 -23.66 -1.46 28.21
N GLY A 82 -22.40 -1.00 28.27
CA GLY A 82 -21.26 -1.80 28.75
C GLY A 82 -20.37 -2.45 27.68
N VAL A 83 -20.61 -2.26 26.38
CA VAL A 83 -19.66 -2.70 25.33
C VAL A 83 -18.57 -1.64 25.14
N GLU A 84 -17.30 -2.02 25.37
CA GLU A 84 -16.14 -1.22 24.97
C GLU A 84 -16.02 -1.23 23.42
N PRO A 85 -16.05 -0.07 22.74
CA PRO A 85 -15.91 -0.01 21.28
C PRO A 85 -14.58 -0.62 20.81
N ALA A 86 -14.51 -1.09 19.56
CA ALA A 86 -13.27 -1.66 19.02
C ALA A 86 -12.12 -0.64 18.87
N GLY A 87 -12.39 0.65 19.07
CA GLY A 87 -11.40 1.73 19.06
C GLY A 87 -11.01 2.20 17.66
N GLY A 88 -9.92 2.97 17.60
CA GLY A 88 -9.34 3.50 16.37
C GLY A 88 -10.04 4.73 15.77
N LEU A 89 -9.52 5.14 14.62
CA LEU A 89 -10.08 6.11 13.69
C LEU A 89 -10.81 5.35 12.58
N GLU A 90 -12.01 5.79 12.21
CA GLU A 90 -12.71 5.27 11.04
C GLU A 90 -12.39 6.17 9.83
N THR A 91 -11.54 5.67 8.94
CA THR A 91 -10.91 6.45 7.86
C THR A 91 -11.66 6.39 6.55
N THR A 92 -12.50 5.37 6.35
CA THR A 92 -13.50 5.35 5.28
C THR A 92 -14.79 4.71 5.80
N ARG A 93 -15.93 5.16 5.26
CA ARG A 93 -17.20 4.42 5.31
C ARG A 93 -17.95 4.67 4.00
N ALA A 94 -18.61 3.63 3.49
CA ALA A 94 -19.60 3.71 2.42
C ALA A 94 -20.74 2.73 2.71
N THR A 95 -21.99 3.06 2.35
CA THR A 95 -23.15 2.17 2.52
C THR A 95 -24.02 2.16 1.27
N ARG A 96 -24.41 0.97 0.81
CA ARG A 96 -25.30 0.80 -0.35
C ARG A 96 -26.38 -0.27 -0.12
N PRO A 97 -27.55 -0.16 -0.76
CA PRO A 97 -28.52 -1.26 -0.80
C PRO A 97 -28.01 -2.43 -1.65
N VAL A 98 -28.56 -3.61 -1.40
CA VAL A 98 -28.36 -4.85 -2.19
C VAL A 98 -29.72 -5.44 -2.61
N ALA A 99 -30.68 -5.42 -1.68
CA ALA A 99 -32.06 -5.90 -1.80
C ALA A 99 -32.94 -5.24 -0.71
N PRO A 100 -34.27 -5.40 -0.72
CA PRO A 100 -35.15 -4.87 0.33
C PRO A 100 -34.77 -5.42 1.71
N GLY A 101 -34.53 -4.53 2.66
CA GLY A 101 -34.03 -4.87 3.99
C GLY A 101 -32.54 -5.25 4.05
N VAL A 102 -31.81 -5.29 2.92
CA VAL A 102 -30.40 -5.72 2.84
C VAL A 102 -29.50 -4.56 2.44
N GLN A 103 -28.55 -4.21 3.31
CA GLN A 103 -27.56 -3.17 3.08
C GLN A 103 -26.14 -3.70 3.30
N LEU A 104 -25.22 -3.28 2.43
CA LEU A 104 -23.78 -3.48 2.60
C LEU A 104 -23.15 -2.19 3.13
N THR A 105 -22.31 -2.29 4.16
CA THR A 105 -21.47 -1.21 4.67
C THR A 105 -20.01 -1.61 4.61
N SER A 106 -19.22 -0.90 3.80
CA SER A 106 -17.77 -1.07 3.67
C SER A 106 -17.07 0.01 4.48
N PHE A 107 -16.04 -0.35 5.25
CA PHE A 107 -15.29 0.61 6.06
C PHE A 107 -13.81 0.22 6.27
N ASP A 108 -12.99 1.24 6.52
CA ASP A 108 -11.61 1.13 6.96
C ASP A 108 -11.48 1.68 8.39
N ARG A 109 -10.69 0.99 9.22
CA ARG A 109 -10.27 1.47 10.54
C ARG A 109 -8.76 1.48 10.65
N TYR A 110 -8.29 2.35 11.52
CA TYR A 110 -6.87 2.57 11.79
C TYR A 110 -6.66 2.75 13.29
N ASP A 111 -5.86 1.87 13.91
CA ASP A 111 -5.62 1.82 15.35
C ASP A 111 -4.13 1.73 15.69
N ALA A 112 -3.78 1.53 16.97
CA ALA A 112 -2.39 1.44 17.41
C ALA A 112 -1.66 0.17 16.91
N GLU A 113 -2.40 -0.91 16.61
CA GLU A 113 -1.85 -2.16 16.09
C GLU A 113 -1.74 -2.14 14.55
N GLY A 114 -2.63 -1.43 13.84
CA GLY A 114 -2.51 -1.18 12.41
C GLY A 114 -3.82 -0.81 11.69
N TRP A 115 -3.88 -1.12 10.40
CA TRP A 115 -5.07 -0.95 9.56
C TRP A 115 -6.00 -2.16 9.64
N LEU A 116 -7.29 -1.93 9.41
CA LEU A 116 -8.33 -2.93 9.25
C LEU A 116 -9.26 -2.54 8.09
N ARG A 117 -9.53 -3.47 7.18
CA ARG A 117 -10.54 -3.35 6.11
C ARG A 117 -11.67 -4.34 6.40
N ALA A 118 -12.92 -3.87 6.41
CA ALA A 118 -14.07 -4.68 6.81
C ALA A 118 -15.34 -4.38 6.02
N ASP A 119 -16.18 -5.39 5.82
CA ASP A 119 -17.44 -5.31 5.09
C ASP A 119 -18.56 -5.99 5.88
N ALA A 120 -19.61 -5.22 6.18
CA ALA A 120 -20.75 -5.64 6.99
C ALA A 120 -22.03 -5.66 6.16
N LEU A 121 -22.59 -6.84 5.94
CA LEU A 121 -23.91 -7.03 5.33
C LEU A 121 -24.98 -7.14 6.41
N THR A 122 -25.83 -6.13 6.52
CA THR A 122 -26.99 -6.10 7.43
C THR A 122 -28.26 -6.50 6.69
N THR A 123 -29.06 -7.40 7.27
CA THR A 123 -30.34 -7.87 6.71
C THR A 123 -31.46 -7.84 7.74
N ASP A 124 -32.61 -7.27 7.39
CA ASP A 124 -33.87 -7.47 8.10
C ASP A 124 -34.57 -8.75 7.59
N LEU A 125 -34.61 -9.79 8.43
CA LEU A 125 -35.25 -11.08 8.13
C LEU A 125 -36.79 -10.99 8.12
N ALA A 126 -37.38 -9.90 8.63
CA ALA A 126 -38.79 -9.59 8.44
C ALA A 126 -39.06 -8.80 7.13
N GLY A 127 -38.01 -8.32 6.46
CA GLY A 127 -38.08 -7.50 5.24
C GLY A 127 -38.44 -8.27 3.96
N GLY A 128 -38.71 -9.57 4.04
CA GLY A 128 -39.14 -10.42 2.92
C GLY A 128 -37.99 -11.07 2.12
N SER A 129 -36.75 -10.67 2.34
CA SER A 129 -35.58 -11.40 1.85
C SER A 129 -35.37 -12.68 2.67
N THR A 130 -35.09 -13.81 2.02
CA THR A 130 -34.84 -15.10 2.68
C THR A 130 -33.35 -15.42 2.75
N VAL A 131 -32.98 -16.38 3.59
CA VAL A 131 -31.59 -16.79 3.82
C VAL A 131 -31.51 -18.30 3.84
N ASP A 132 -30.64 -18.88 3.01
CA ASP A 132 -30.50 -20.34 2.88
C ASP A 132 -29.06 -20.81 2.66
N TYR A 133 -28.79 -22.08 2.95
CA TYR A 133 -27.49 -22.72 2.80
C TYR A 133 -27.13 -22.90 1.31
N VAL A 134 -25.96 -22.42 0.91
CA VAL A 134 -25.43 -22.57 -0.45
C VAL A 134 -24.21 -23.50 -0.45
N ASN A 135 -24.12 -24.39 -1.44
CA ASN A 135 -22.92 -25.16 -1.74
C ASN A 135 -22.86 -25.45 -3.25
N SER A 136 -21.78 -26.06 -3.73
CA SER A 136 -21.59 -26.46 -5.13
C SER A 136 -22.61 -27.48 -5.67
N GLY A 137 -23.56 -27.93 -4.85
CA GLY A 137 -24.46 -29.06 -5.13
C GLY A 137 -23.92 -30.43 -4.67
N ALA A 138 -22.67 -30.52 -4.18
CA ALA A 138 -22.14 -31.72 -3.52
C ALA A 138 -21.32 -31.33 -2.27
N VAL A 139 -21.29 -32.22 -1.27
CA VAL A 139 -20.56 -32.02 -0.01
C VAL A 139 -19.05 -32.17 -0.22
N SER A 140 -18.60 -33.19 -0.93
CA SER A 140 -17.17 -33.41 -1.26
C SER A 140 -16.69 -32.63 -2.50
N ARG A 141 -17.17 -31.39 -2.68
CA ARG A 141 -16.73 -30.47 -3.74
C ARG A 141 -16.75 -29.03 -3.24
N ALA A 142 -15.59 -28.56 -2.81
CA ALA A 142 -15.34 -27.13 -2.62
C ALA A 142 -15.15 -26.43 -3.98
N GLU A 143 -15.66 -25.20 -4.12
CA GLU A 143 -15.39 -24.31 -5.26
C GLU A 143 -15.55 -22.84 -4.84
N PRO A 144 -15.09 -21.85 -5.64
CA PRO A 144 -15.32 -20.43 -5.33
C PRO A 144 -16.82 -20.17 -5.15
N LEU A 145 -17.19 -19.68 -3.97
CA LEU A 145 -18.58 -19.54 -3.50
C LEU A 145 -19.48 -18.83 -4.51
N ARG A 146 -18.94 -17.81 -5.18
CA ARG A 146 -19.60 -17.04 -6.24
C ARG A 146 -20.28 -17.91 -7.27
N LYS A 147 -19.67 -19.02 -7.68
CA LYS A 147 -20.23 -19.92 -8.69
C LYS A 147 -21.60 -20.46 -8.28
N ALA A 148 -21.74 -20.90 -7.04
CA ALA A 148 -23.00 -21.43 -6.53
C ALA A 148 -24.01 -20.29 -6.25
N VAL A 149 -23.54 -19.13 -5.78
CA VAL A 149 -24.36 -17.95 -5.51
C VAL A 149 -24.98 -17.37 -6.79
N ASP A 150 -24.18 -17.18 -7.86
CA ASP A 150 -24.68 -16.73 -9.17
C ASP A 150 -25.61 -17.77 -9.82
N GLN A 151 -25.30 -19.08 -9.70
CA GLN A 151 -26.15 -20.18 -10.20
C GLN A 151 -27.52 -20.26 -9.51
N LEU A 152 -27.60 -20.01 -8.21
CA LEU A 152 -28.85 -19.99 -7.44
C LEU A 152 -29.54 -18.62 -7.43
N HIS A 153 -28.96 -17.61 -8.09
CA HIS A 153 -29.47 -16.24 -8.18
C HIS A 153 -29.65 -15.55 -6.81
N ALA A 154 -28.79 -15.90 -5.85
CA ALA A 154 -28.68 -15.17 -4.59
C ALA A 154 -28.11 -13.76 -4.83
N VAL A 155 -28.50 -12.81 -3.97
CA VAL A 155 -28.12 -11.40 -4.10
C VAL A 155 -26.93 -11.00 -3.23
N ALA A 156 -26.60 -11.84 -2.25
CA ALA A 156 -25.39 -11.75 -1.44
C ALA A 156 -25.11 -13.08 -0.74
N ALA A 157 -23.88 -13.28 -0.26
CA ALA A 157 -23.52 -14.41 0.60
C ALA A 157 -22.22 -14.13 1.38
N VAL A 158 -21.96 -14.94 2.41
CA VAL A 158 -20.60 -15.12 2.96
C VAL A 158 -20.20 -16.59 2.97
N ASN A 159 -18.89 -16.84 3.00
CA ASN A 159 -18.37 -18.20 3.19
C ASN A 159 -18.85 -18.82 4.50
N GLY A 160 -18.93 -20.15 4.50
CA GLY A 160 -19.44 -20.93 5.62
C GLY A 160 -18.34 -21.55 6.46
N ASP A 161 -18.36 -22.86 6.53
CA ASP A 161 -17.82 -23.64 7.63
C ASP A 161 -16.39 -24.16 7.39
N PHE A 162 -15.71 -24.52 8.48
CA PHE A 162 -14.40 -25.15 8.46
C PHE A 162 -14.46 -26.51 7.73
N PHE A 163 -13.39 -26.89 7.01
CA PHE A 163 -13.46 -28.03 6.10
C PHE A 163 -12.16 -28.84 5.97
N ASP A 164 -12.32 -30.04 5.41
CA ASP A 164 -11.24 -30.99 5.08
C ASP A 164 -10.48 -30.53 3.80
N ILE A 165 -9.93 -29.32 3.87
CA ILE A 165 -9.43 -28.48 2.77
C ILE A 165 -8.43 -29.15 1.82
N ASN A 166 -7.57 -30.03 2.34
CA ASN A 166 -6.54 -30.71 1.55
C ASN A 166 -6.94 -32.13 1.09
N ASN A 167 -8.17 -32.58 1.38
CA ASN A 167 -8.63 -33.94 1.04
C ASN A 167 -10.01 -33.93 0.40
N SER A 168 -11.09 -34.18 1.16
CA SER A 168 -12.45 -34.31 0.61
C SER A 168 -13.12 -32.98 0.27
N GLY A 169 -12.63 -31.86 0.80
CA GLY A 169 -13.29 -30.56 0.67
C GLY A 169 -14.62 -30.44 1.43
N ALA A 170 -15.02 -31.43 2.22
CA ALA A 170 -16.28 -31.43 2.97
C ALA A 170 -16.19 -30.56 4.24
N ALA A 171 -17.26 -29.80 4.51
CA ALA A 171 -17.39 -29.00 5.74
C ALA A 171 -17.58 -29.88 6.99
N GLN A 172 -17.12 -29.40 8.15
CA GLN A 172 -17.00 -30.18 9.39
C GLN A 172 -18.27 -30.11 10.25
N GLY A 173 -18.99 -29.00 10.27
CA GLY A 173 -20.24 -28.82 10.99
C GLY A 173 -21.48 -29.16 10.16
N VAL A 174 -22.62 -28.61 10.57
CA VAL A 174 -23.93 -28.92 9.97
C VAL A 174 -24.18 -28.12 8.68
N GLY A 175 -24.93 -28.71 7.76
CA GLY A 175 -25.58 -28.00 6.66
C GLY A 175 -27.05 -28.37 6.62
N VAL A 176 -27.94 -27.38 6.71
CA VAL A 176 -29.41 -27.53 6.53
C VAL A 176 -29.85 -26.55 5.46
N ARG A 177 -30.60 -27.04 4.45
CA ARG A 177 -31.11 -26.27 3.31
C ARG A 177 -32.58 -26.59 3.08
N ASP A 178 -33.43 -25.58 2.99
CA ASP A 178 -34.90 -25.70 2.94
C ASP A 178 -35.48 -26.70 3.98
N GLY A 179 -34.92 -26.68 5.19
CA GLY A 179 -35.25 -27.56 6.31
C GLY A 179 -34.65 -28.98 6.25
N GLU A 180 -34.16 -29.40 5.09
CA GLU A 180 -33.55 -30.72 4.89
C GLU A 180 -32.07 -30.76 5.28
N LEU A 181 -31.63 -31.91 5.79
CA LEU A 181 -30.23 -32.12 6.18
C LEU A 181 -29.37 -32.37 4.94
N ILE A 182 -28.35 -31.54 4.73
CA ILE A 182 -27.32 -31.76 3.69
C ILE A 182 -26.16 -32.59 4.26
N GLN A 183 -25.71 -32.24 5.46
CA GLN A 183 -24.64 -32.93 6.19
C GLN A 183 -24.78 -32.74 7.71
N SER A 184 -24.37 -33.75 8.49
CA SER A 184 -24.25 -33.67 9.95
C SER A 184 -22.90 -33.10 10.37
N ALA A 185 -22.83 -32.46 11.54
CA ALA A 185 -21.57 -32.13 12.18
C ALA A 185 -20.72 -33.36 12.58
N VAL A 186 -19.40 -33.23 12.48
CA VAL A 186 -18.42 -34.10 13.14
C VAL A 186 -18.29 -33.72 14.63
N SER A 187 -17.57 -34.54 15.40
CA SER A 187 -17.34 -34.27 16.82
C SER A 187 -16.63 -32.92 17.02
N GLY A 188 -17.18 -32.06 17.88
CA GLY A 188 -16.68 -30.70 18.16
C GLY A 188 -17.36 -29.58 17.36
N HIS A 189 -17.84 -29.85 16.14
CA HIS A 189 -18.28 -28.80 15.19
C HIS A 189 -19.80 -28.58 15.21
N ARG A 190 -20.43 -28.60 16.40
CA ARG A 190 -21.90 -28.52 16.54
C ARG A 190 -22.49 -27.12 16.48
N ASN A 191 -21.68 -26.08 16.71
CA ASN A 191 -22.16 -24.70 16.66
C ASN A 191 -22.56 -24.33 15.23
N ALA A 192 -23.69 -23.66 15.08
CA ALA A 192 -24.20 -23.20 13.79
C ALA A 192 -24.83 -21.81 13.92
N VAL A 193 -24.77 -21.03 12.83
CA VAL A 193 -25.75 -19.97 12.60
C VAL A 193 -26.90 -20.55 11.81
N ALA A 194 -28.11 -20.22 12.23
CA ALA A 194 -29.32 -20.80 11.67
C ALA A 194 -30.45 -19.77 11.56
N VAL A 195 -31.31 -19.96 10.56
CA VAL A 195 -32.57 -19.23 10.42
C VAL A 195 -33.70 -20.25 10.60
N THR A 196 -34.57 -19.97 11.56
CA THR A 196 -35.73 -20.81 11.88
C THR A 196 -36.82 -20.69 10.82
N THR A 197 -37.73 -21.67 10.76
CA THR A 197 -38.91 -21.62 9.87
C THR A 197 -39.85 -20.44 10.14
N ASN A 198 -39.66 -19.72 11.25
CA ASN A 198 -40.38 -18.48 11.60
C ASN A 198 -39.63 -17.21 11.16
N GLY A 199 -38.55 -17.32 10.37
CA GLY A 199 -37.74 -16.18 9.93
C GLY A 199 -36.86 -15.54 11.01
N LEU A 200 -36.67 -16.19 12.17
CA LEU A 200 -35.81 -15.69 13.24
C LEU A 200 -34.44 -16.36 13.19
N GLY A 201 -33.39 -15.55 13.21
CA GLY A 201 -32.00 -15.98 13.29
C GLY A 201 -31.56 -16.40 14.70
N ARG A 202 -30.65 -17.39 14.77
CA ARG A 202 -30.13 -18.01 16.00
C ARG A 202 -28.66 -18.41 15.85
N VAL A 203 -27.93 -18.37 16.97
CA VAL A 203 -26.69 -19.13 17.16
C VAL A 203 -27.03 -20.30 18.08
N VAL A 204 -26.82 -21.54 17.62
CA VAL A 204 -27.36 -22.75 18.28
C VAL A 204 -26.44 -23.95 18.08
N GLU A 205 -26.45 -24.93 18.99
CA GLU A 205 -25.82 -26.23 18.74
C GLU A 205 -26.79 -27.16 18.00
N VAL A 206 -26.40 -27.64 16.81
CA VAL A 206 -27.20 -28.62 16.05
C VAL A 206 -26.57 -30.01 16.18
N ASN A 207 -27.26 -30.88 16.88
CA ASN A 207 -26.89 -32.29 17.00
C ASN A 207 -27.48 -33.10 15.84
N PHE A 208 -26.96 -34.30 15.62
CA PHE A 208 -27.53 -35.29 14.70
C PHE A 208 -28.40 -36.28 15.47
N ASP A 209 -29.53 -36.69 14.86
CA ASP A 209 -30.47 -37.66 15.43
C ASP A 209 -30.86 -38.62 14.31
N GLY A 210 -30.20 -39.79 14.26
CA GLY A 210 -30.33 -40.73 13.14
C GLY A 210 -30.22 -42.19 13.55
N SER A 211 -30.89 -43.06 12.78
CA SER A 211 -30.93 -44.50 13.02
C SER A 211 -31.16 -45.30 11.73
N ALA A 212 -30.69 -46.53 11.72
CA ALA A 212 -31.04 -47.54 10.72
C ALA A 212 -31.68 -48.74 11.42
N THR A 213 -32.86 -49.15 10.96
CA THR A 213 -33.53 -50.37 11.41
C THR A 213 -33.10 -51.52 10.51
N LEU A 214 -32.29 -52.42 11.06
CA LEU A 214 -31.79 -53.63 10.41
C LEU A 214 -32.67 -54.84 10.79
N PRO A 215 -32.56 -56.01 10.12
CA PRO A 215 -33.27 -57.23 10.51
C PRO A 215 -32.95 -57.73 11.93
N THR A 216 -31.80 -57.30 12.49
CA THR A 216 -31.34 -57.59 13.85
C THR A 216 -31.85 -56.58 14.90
N GLY A 217 -32.43 -55.46 14.49
CA GLY A 217 -32.87 -54.37 15.36
C GLY A 217 -32.39 -52.98 14.89
N PRO A 218 -32.76 -51.91 15.63
CA PRO A 218 -32.29 -50.55 15.36
C PRO A 218 -30.83 -50.36 15.80
N VAL A 219 -30.03 -49.72 14.94
CA VAL A 219 -28.68 -49.23 15.25
C VAL A 219 -28.63 -47.70 15.09
N PRO A 220 -27.84 -46.97 15.90
CA PRO A 220 -27.67 -45.54 15.73
C PRO A 220 -26.86 -45.23 14.47
N LEU A 221 -27.19 -44.12 13.82
CA LEU A 221 -26.31 -43.47 12.85
C LEU A 221 -25.57 -42.36 13.58
N THR A 222 -24.24 -42.27 13.40
CA THR A 222 -23.43 -41.22 14.02
C THR A 222 -23.28 -40.01 13.12
N GLN A 223 -23.27 -40.21 11.79
CA GLN A 223 -23.10 -39.16 10.78
C GLN A 223 -24.04 -39.31 9.58
N PHE A 224 -24.22 -38.19 8.87
CA PHE A 224 -24.85 -38.07 7.56
C PHE A 224 -23.96 -37.23 6.63
N ASN A 225 -23.55 -37.79 5.49
CA ASN A 225 -22.64 -37.19 4.51
C ASN A 225 -21.33 -36.59 5.10
N ASN A 226 -20.80 -37.15 6.20
CA ASN A 226 -19.61 -36.61 6.87
C ASN A 226 -18.77 -37.70 7.57
N MET A 227 -17.60 -37.33 8.08
CA MET A 227 -16.57 -38.22 8.64
C MET A 227 -17.10 -39.08 9.81
N VAL A 228 -17.08 -40.40 9.65
CA VAL A 228 -17.68 -41.35 10.59
C VAL A 228 -16.85 -41.46 11.87
N GLN A 229 -17.50 -41.21 13.01
CA GLN A 229 -16.94 -41.41 14.34
C GLN A 229 -16.41 -42.84 14.52
N ALA A 230 -15.40 -43.01 15.37
CA ALA A 230 -14.93 -44.33 15.81
C ALA A 230 -16.12 -45.17 16.31
N ASP A 231 -16.14 -46.45 15.94
CA ASP A 231 -17.21 -47.40 16.23
C ASP A 231 -18.61 -47.04 15.67
N GLY A 232 -18.72 -46.00 14.85
CA GLY A 232 -19.98 -45.46 14.31
C GLY A 232 -20.42 -46.02 12.96
N ILE A 233 -21.59 -45.55 12.51
CA ILE A 233 -22.15 -45.80 11.18
C ILE A 233 -22.55 -44.46 10.57
N GLY A 234 -21.98 -44.13 9.41
CA GLY A 234 -22.38 -42.97 8.61
C GLY A 234 -23.39 -43.36 7.54
N ALA A 235 -24.38 -42.50 7.28
CA ALA A 235 -25.24 -42.59 6.10
C ALA A 235 -24.76 -41.59 5.03
N PHE A 236 -24.63 -42.03 3.78
CA PHE A 236 -24.21 -41.21 2.64
C PHE A 236 -25.26 -41.27 1.53
N THR A 237 -25.51 -40.14 0.87
CA THR A 237 -26.46 -40.01 -0.25
C THR A 237 -25.77 -39.43 -1.48
N GLU A 238 -26.50 -39.24 -2.58
CA GLU A 238 -25.99 -38.57 -3.79
C GLU A 238 -25.35 -37.20 -3.50
N LEU A 239 -25.81 -36.51 -2.45
CA LEU A 239 -25.26 -35.23 -1.96
C LEU A 239 -23.79 -35.33 -1.52
N TRP A 240 -23.26 -36.51 -1.18
CA TRP A 240 -21.83 -36.67 -0.89
C TRP A 240 -20.98 -36.23 -2.08
N GLY A 241 -21.39 -36.55 -3.32
CA GLY A 241 -20.59 -36.37 -4.53
C GLY A 241 -19.72 -37.60 -4.85
N THR A 242 -18.56 -37.36 -5.47
CA THR A 242 -17.75 -38.41 -6.11
C THR A 242 -16.48 -38.80 -5.34
N TYR A 243 -16.12 -38.07 -4.28
CA TYR A 243 -14.89 -38.32 -3.53
C TYR A 243 -14.92 -39.68 -2.81
N SER A 244 -13.75 -40.27 -2.56
CA SER A 244 -13.66 -41.59 -1.92
C SER A 244 -14.18 -41.56 -0.48
N ARG A 245 -15.17 -42.41 -0.16
CA ARG A 245 -15.71 -42.55 1.19
C ARG A 245 -14.72 -43.17 2.17
N GLN A 246 -13.60 -43.73 1.67
CA GLN A 246 -12.48 -44.20 2.50
C GLN A 246 -11.92 -43.12 3.44
N ARG A 247 -11.98 -41.84 3.04
CA ARG A 247 -11.60 -40.69 3.90
C ARG A 247 -12.48 -40.58 5.15
N ALA A 248 -13.77 -40.91 5.03
CA ALA A 248 -14.71 -40.85 6.15
C ALA A 248 -14.54 -42.00 7.16
N VAL A 249 -13.74 -43.01 6.86
CA VAL A 249 -13.37 -44.12 7.76
C VAL A 249 -11.85 -44.26 7.89
N GLU A 250 -11.13 -43.15 7.75
CA GLU A 250 -9.66 -43.14 7.86
C GLU A 250 -9.19 -43.59 9.25
N GLY A 251 -8.21 -44.49 9.27
CA GLY A 251 -7.71 -45.12 10.50
C GLY A 251 -8.65 -46.17 11.11
N ALA A 252 -9.71 -46.59 10.43
CA ALA A 252 -10.51 -47.75 10.85
C ALA A 252 -9.73 -49.05 10.65
N ALA A 253 -9.83 -49.99 11.59
CA ALA A 253 -9.29 -51.34 11.45
C ALA A 253 -10.25 -52.23 10.64
N ARG A 254 -11.56 -51.95 10.67
CA ARG A 254 -12.59 -52.67 9.93
C ARG A 254 -13.61 -51.72 9.31
N VAL A 255 -14.02 -52.02 8.08
CA VAL A 255 -14.97 -51.23 7.28
C VAL A 255 -15.97 -52.16 6.60
N VAL A 256 -17.25 -51.79 6.62
CA VAL A 256 -18.30 -52.41 5.81
C VAL A 256 -19.13 -51.31 5.15
N GLU A 257 -19.28 -51.38 3.83
CA GLU A 257 -20.15 -50.50 3.05
C GLU A 257 -21.40 -51.27 2.58
N VAL A 258 -22.59 -50.72 2.82
CA VAL A 258 -23.88 -51.33 2.48
C VAL A 258 -24.71 -50.35 1.65
N THR A 259 -24.92 -50.66 0.37
CA THR A 259 -25.80 -49.87 -0.49
C THR A 259 -27.25 -50.29 -0.27
N VAL A 260 -28.12 -49.33 0.01
CA VAL A 260 -29.56 -49.49 0.24
C VAL A 260 -30.32 -48.71 -0.83
N THR A 261 -31.27 -49.38 -1.50
CA THR A 261 -32.13 -48.80 -2.54
C THR A 261 -33.56 -49.26 -2.30
N GLY A 262 -34.52 -48.34 -2.27
CA GLY A 262 -35.95 -48.67 -2.06
C GLY A 262 -36.24 -49.40 -0.73
N GLY A 263 -35.48 -49.09 0.33
CA GLY A 263 -35.63 -49.73 1.64
C GLY A 263 -35.08 -51.16 1.75
N ARG A 264 -34.24 -51.60 0.79
CA ARG A 264 -33.56 -52.91 0.81
C ARG A 264 -32.09 -52.80 0.48
N VAL A 265 -31.29 -53.69 1.05
CA VAL A 265 -29.88 -53.85 0.69
C VAL A 265 -29.77 -54.27 -0.78
N ALA A 266 -29.01 -53.52 -1.57
CA ALA A 266 -28.65 -53.83 -2.95
C ALA A 266 -27.26 -54.48 -3.04
N ALA A 267 -26.31 -54.04 -2.22
CA ALA A 267 -24.94 -54.55 -2.19
C ALA A 267 -24.32 -54.43 -0.79
N VAL A 268 -23.32 -55.28 -0.51
CA VAL A 268 -22.48 -55.23 0.71
C VAL A 268 -21.03 -55.44 0.28
N GLY A 269 -20.11 -54.63 0.81
CA GLY A 269 -18.67 -54.71 0.54
C GLY A 269 -17.83 -54.49 1.81
N SER A 270 -16.62 -55.05 1.84
CA SER A 270 -15.69 -54.99 2.98
C SER A 270 -14.65 -53.86 2.87
N VAL A 271 -14.93 -52.85 2.05
CA VAL A 271 -14.11 -51.65 1.81
C VAL A 271 -15.04 -50.47 1.54
N ALA A 272 -14.59 -49.24 1.82
CA ALA A 272 -15.35 -48.05 1.44
C ALA A 272 -15.25 -47.82 -0.08
N GLY A 273 -16.35 -47.43 -0.69
CA GLY A 273 -16.44 -47.16 -2.12
C GLY A 273 -16.02 -45.73 -2.48
N SER A 274 -15.91 -45.50 -3.79
CA SER A 274 -15.67 -44.18 -4.40
C SER A 274 -16.71 -43.91 -5.49
N GLY A 275 -16.73 -42.69 -6.02
CA GLY A 275 -17.70 -42.30 -7.04
C GLY A 275 -19.11 -42.04 -6.49
N PRO A 276 -20.03 -41.62 -7.37
CA PRO A 276 -21.34 -41.11 -6.99
C PRO A 276 -22.26 -42.21 -6.46
N ILE A 277 -23.11 -41.84 -5.51
CA ILE A 277 -24.25 -42.66 -5.07
C ILE A 277 -25.43 -42.37 -6.00
N VAL A 278 -26.17 -43.42 -6.39
CA VAL A 278 -27.33 -43.31 -7.28
C VAL A 278 -28.46 -42.54 -6.59
N ALA A 279 -29.18 -41.70 -7.35
CA ALA A 279 -30.28 -40.87 -6.84
C ALA A 279 -31.33 -41.69 -6.08
N GLY A 280 -31.74 -41.18 -4.91
CA GLY A 280 -32.63 -41.90 -3.98
C GLY A 280 -32.03 -43.16 -3.33
N GLY A 281 -30.76 -43.47 -3.58
CA GLY A 281 -29.99 -44.49 -2.86
C GLY A 281 -29.36 -43.94 -1.58
N THR A 282 -29.04 -44.82 -0.64
CA THR A 282 -28.29 -44.50 0.58
C THR A 282 -27.22 -45.55 0.81
N VAL A 283 -26.01 -45.12 1.17
CA VAL A 283 -24.93 -46.00 1.60
C VAL A 283 -24.79 -45.92 3.11
N LEU A 284 -24.88 -47.04 3.81
CA LEU A 284 -24.46 -47.15 5.20
C LEU A 284 -23.00 -47.60 5.25
N LEU A 285 -22.15 -46.79 5.87
CA LEU A 285 -20.71 -47.03 6.00
C LEU A 285 -20.37 -47.21 7.47
N GLY A 286 -20.14 -48.46 7.86
CA GLY A 286 -19.80 -48.86 9.22
C GLY A 286 -18.29 -48.80 9.45
N ARG A 287 -17.91 -48.24 10.59
CA ARG A 287 -16.54 -48.16 11.10
C ARG A 287 -16.38 -49.04 12.33
N ASP A 288 -15.37 -49.89 12.35
CA ASP A 288 -14.95 -50.68 13.52
C ASP A 288 -16.11 -51.48 14.15
N LEU A 289 -16.64 -51.19 15.34
CA LEU A 289 -17.86 -51.88 15.84
C LEU A 289 -19.12 -51.61 14.98
N GLY A 290 -19.22 -50.44 14.33
CA GLY A 290 -20.26 -50.15 13.35
C GLY A 290 -20.11 -50.96 12.07
N ALA A 291 -18.89 -51.42 11.74
CA ALA A 291 -18.68 -52.38 10.65
C ALA A 291 -19.21 -53.77 11.03
N ASP A 292 -18.96 -54.23 12.27
CA ASP A 292 -19.52 -55.49 12.79
C ASP A 292 -21.04 -55.51 12.77
N ALA A 293 -21.68 -54.37 13.11
CA ALA A 293 -23.13 -54.24 13.09
C ALA A 293 -23.76 -54.37 11.69
N LEU A 294 -23.02 -54.01 10.63
CA LEU A 294 -23.46 -54.14 9.23
C LEU A 294 -23.07 -55.48 8.58
N ALA A 295 -22.03 -56.16 9.09
CA ALA A 295 -21.42 -57.34 8.45
C ALA A 295 -22.37 -58.55 8.26
N GLY A 296 -23.48 -58.61 8.99
CA GLY A 296 -24.48 -59.70 8.87
C GLY A 296 -25.52 -59.53 7.75
N LEU A 297 -25.55 -58.37 7.09
CA LEU A 297 -26.54 -58.02 6.05
C LEU A 297 -26.24 -58.69 4.71
N ARG A 298 -27.30 -58.94 3.92
CA ARG A 298 -27.22 -59.51 2.56
C ARG A 298 -28.16 -58.77 1.60
N PRO A 299 -27.88 -58.78 0.28
CA PRO A 299 -28.80 -58.27 -0.74
C PRO A 299 -30.23 -58.81 -0.57
N GLY A 300 -31.21 -57.91 -0.61
CA GLY A 300 -32.63 -58.18 -0.38
C GLY A 300 -33.12 -57.92 1.05
N ASP A 301 -32.24 -57.92 2.07
CA ASP A 301 -32.61 -57.66 3.46
C ASP A 301 -33.26 -56.26 3.61
N PRO A 302 -34.34 -56.10 4.40
CA PRO A 302 -34.99 -54.82 4.62
C PRO A 302 -34.15 -53.92 5.52
N VAL A 303 -33.97 -52.66 5.11
CA VAL A 303 -33.27 -51.62 5.90
C VAL A 303 -34.04 -50.30 5.77
N THR A 304 -34.54 -49.78 6.89
CA THR A 304 -35.18 -48.45 6.95
C THR A 304 -34.23 -47.48 7.62
N VAL A 305 -33.96 -46.35 6.97
CA VAL A 305 -33.10 -45.28 7.50
C VAL A 305 -33.94 -44.04 7.84
N ALA A 306 -33.58 -43.35 8.92
CA ALA A 306 -34.20 -42.09 9.31
C ALA A 306 -33.16 -41.18 9.97
N TRP A 307 -33.21 -39.88 9.67
CA TRP A 307 -32.31 -38.86 10.22
C TRP A 307 -33.00 -37.50 10.28
N ARG A 308 -32.48 -36.59 11.12
CA ARG A 308 -32.84 -35.16 11.16
C ARG A 308 -31.75 -34.33 11.86
N PRO A 309 -31.69 -33.00 11.61
CA PRO A 309 -31.04 -32.09 12.55
C PRO A 309 -31.81 -32.04 13.88
N LYS A 310 -31.09 -31.81 14.99
CA LYS A 310 -31.63 -31.70 16.34
C LYS A 310 -31.03 -30.50 17.07
N PRO A 311 -31.60 -29.30 16.90
CA PRO A 311 -31.15 -28.09 17.58
C PRO A 311 -31.29 -28.20 19.10
N SER A 312 -30.33 -27.64 19.84
CA SER A 312 -30.28 -27.66 21.30
C SER A 312 -31.41 -26.86 21.97
N ASP A 313 -32.00 -25.89 21.27
CA ASP A 313 -33.15 -25.10 21.71
C ASP A 313 -34.52 -25.71 21.31
N GLY A 314 -34.52 -26.82 20.57
CA GLY A 314 -35.74 -27.46 20.05
C GLY A 314 -36.41 -26.71 18.90
N SER A 315 -35.76 -25.70 18.30
CA SER A 315 -36.29 -24.97 17.15
C SER A 315 -36.43 -25.83 15.89
N SER A 316 -37.26 -25.38 14.94
CA SER A 316 -37.30 -25.90 13.57
C SER A 316 -36.52 -24.97 12.66
N LEU A 317 -35.51 -25.50 11.97
CA LEU A 317 -34.62 -24.74 11.10
C LEU A 317 -35.13 -24.78 9.66
N HIS A 318 -35.00 -23.65 8.95
CA HIS A 318 -35.09 -23.60 7.48
C HIS A 318 -33.69 -23.67 6.89
N ALA A 319 -32.74 -22.93 7.45
CA ALA A 319 -31.36 -22.88 7.01
C ALA A 319 -30.39 -22.98 8.18
N ALA A 320 -29.24 -23.64 7.98
CA ALA A 320 -28.13 -23.60 8.93
C ALA A 320 -26.79 -23.89 8.26
N VAL A 321 -25.73 -23.20 8.71
CA VAL A 321 -24.33 -23.52 8.40
C VAL A 321 -23.52 -23.60 9.70
N GLY A 322 -22.62 -24.58 9.78
CA GLY A 322 -21.72 -24.77 10.89
C GLY A 322 -20.70 -23.64 11.07
N GLY A 323 -20.07 -23.60 12.24
CA GLY A 323 -18.99 -22.68 12.55
C GLY A 323 -18.23 -23.06 13.83
N GLY A 324 -17.30 -22.21 14.22
CA GLY A 324 -16.35 -22.43 15.31
C GLY A 324 -16.83 -21.86 16.65
N ASN A 325 -16.10 -20.88 17.18
CA ASN A 325 -16.39 -20.29 18.49
C ASN A 325 -17.55 -19.29 18.45
N VAL A 326 -18.36 -19.30 19.52
CA VAL A 326 -19.34 -18.24 19.80
C VAL A 326 -18.57 -16.98 20.22
N LEU A 327 -18.77 -15.88 19.50
CA LEU A 327 -18.06 -14.61 19.68
C LEU A 327 -18.83 -13.64 20.59
N VAL A 328 -20.16 -13.67 20.53
CA VAL A 328 -21.04 -12.89 21.40
C VAL A 328 -22.18 -13.80 21.87
N ARG A 329 -22.53 -13.71 23.15
CA ARG A 329 -23.62 -14.45 23.77
C ARG A 329 -24.37 -13.53 24.73
N ASP A 330 -25.67 -13.36 24.50
CA ASP A 330 -26.54 -12.52 25.35
C ASP A 330 -26.01 -11.09 25.52
N GLY A 331 -25.50 -10.50 24.42
CA GLY A 331 -24.84 -9.20 24.38
C GLY A 331 -23.39 -9.19 24.87
N VAL A 332 -22.92 -10.25 25.55
CA VAL A 332 -21.58 -10.33 26.15
C VAL A 332 -20.57 -10.89 25.13
N VAL A 333 -19.55 -10.10 24.81
CA VAL A 333 -18.39 -10.54 24.00
C VAL A 333 -17.65 -11.66 24.74
N GLN A 334 -17.36 -12.76 24.03
CA GLN A 334 -16.69 -13.92 24.59
C GLN A 334 -15.16 -13.79 24.45
N SER A 335 -14.43 -14.03 25.54
CA SER A 335 -12.95 -14.05 25.51
C SER A 335 -12.45 -15.35 24.91
N VAL A 336 -12.06 -15.34 23.64
CA VAL A 336 -11.46 -16.49 22.95
C VAL A 336 -9.94 -16.44 23.10
N ALA A 337 -9.35 -17.53 23.62
CA ALA A 337 -7.90 -17.64 23.85
C ALA A 337 -7.10 -17.96 22.56
N ASP A 338 -7.36 -17.18 21.50
CA ASP A 338 -6.66 -17.23 20.21
C ASP A 338 -6.07 -15.85 19.89
N PRO A 339 -4.75 -15.63 20.05
CA PRO A 339 -4.09 -14.37 19.73
C PRO A 339 -3.79 -14.20 18.23
N THR A 340 -4.24 -15.13 17.36
CA THR A 340 -3.93 -15.09 15.94
C THR A 340 -4.70 -13.98 15.23
N LEU A 341 -3.99 -12.96 14.74
CA LEU A 341 -4.54 -12.04 13.74
C LEU A 341 -4.68 -12.79 12.40
N ALA A 342 -5.88 -12.77 11.84
CA ALA A 342 -6.19 -13.41 10.56
C ALA A 342 -7.39 -12.72 9.90
N PRO A 343 -7.61 -12.90 8.58
CA PRO A 343 -8.92 -12.65 7.99
C PRO A 343 -9.97 -13.50 8.70
N ARG A 344 -11.14 -12.92 8.99
CA ARG A 344 -12.25 -13.60 9.68
C ARG A 344 -13.59 -13.33 8.99
N THR A 345 -14.44 -14.35 8.99
CA THR A 345 -15.87 -14.21 8.71
C THR A 345 -16.68 -14.52 9.96
N ALA A 346 -17.70 -13.73 10.26
CA ALA A 346 -18.64 -13.99 11.35
C ALA A 346 -20.08 -13.67 10.95
N VAL A 347 -21.03 -14.37 11.56
CA VAL A 347 -22.47 -14.11 11.40
C VAL A 347 -23.12 -14.03 12.77
N GLY A 348 -24.06 -13.09 12.92
CA GLY A 348 -24.73 -12.81 14.20
C GLY A 348 -26.07 -12.11 14.03
N PHE A 349 -26.79 -11.97 15.14
CA PHE A 349 -28.18 -11.55 15.16
C PHE A 349 -28.50 -10.60 16.32
N SER A 350 -29.49 -9.74 16.14
CA SER A 350 -30.09 -8.93 17.22
C SER A 350 -30.75 -9.79 18.30
N ALA A 351 -31.08 -9.19 19.45
CA ALA A 351 -31.67 -9.90 20.59
C ALA A 351 -33.04 -10.55 20.29
N ASP A 352 -33.82 -9.98 19.37
CA ASP A 352 -35.07 -10.57 18.87
C ASP A 352 -34.87 -11.60 17.74
N GLY A 353 -33.65 -11.66 17.17
CA GLY A 353 -33.29 -12.49 16.02
C GLY A 353 -33.82 -12.00 14.68
N ARG A 354 -34.25 -10.73 14.55
CA ARG A 354 -34.79 -10.19 13.28
C ARG A 354 -33.75 -9.52 12.39
N LYS A 355 -32.76 -8.83 12.97
CA LYS A 355 -31.61 -8.30 12.24
C LYS A 355 -30.54 -9.39 12.17
N MET A 356 -30.12 -9.77 10.98
CA MET A 356 -28.88 -10.52 10.73
C MET A 356 -27.75 -9.56 10.36
N ILE A 357 -26.54 -9.88 10.80
CA ILE A 357 -25.29 -9.20 10.46
C ILE A 357 -24.32 -10.29 9.99
N MET A 358 -23.80 -10.15 8.78
CA MET A 358 -22.64 -10.91 8.29
C MET A 358 -21.48 -9.92 8.20
N LEU A 359 -20.30 -10.29 8.70
CA LEU A 359 -19.11 -9.44 8.73
C LEU A 359 -17.91 -10.22 8.20
N THR A 360 -17.21 -9.65 7.21
CA THR A 360 -15.84 -10.04 6.87
C THR A 360 -14.87 -8.96 7.31
N VAL A 361 -13.71 -9.38 7.83
CA VAL A 361 -12.54 -8.52 8.08
C VAL A 361 -11.37 -9.16 7.35
N ASP A 362 -10.72 -8.40 6.47
CA ASP A 362 -9.56 -8.87 5.71
C ASP A 362 -8.32 -9.02 6.61
N GLY A 363 -7.28 -9.70 6.13
CA GLY A 363 -6.06 -9.90 6.92
C GLY A 363 -4.88 -10.43 6.10
N ARG A 364 -3.68 -10.41 6.68
CA ARG A 364 -2.40 -10.81 6.02
C ARG A 364 -2.04 -9.94 4.81
N GLN A 365 -2.59 -8.73 4.73
CA GLN A 365 -2.31 -7.74 3.68
C GLN A 365 -1.91 -6.41 4.34
N VAL A 366 -1.15 -5.55 3.65
CA VAL A 366 -0.73 -4.25 4.20
C VAL A 366 -1.94 -3.42 4.66
N ASP A 367 -3.03 -3.48 3.88
CA ASP A 367 -4.29 -2.78 4.12
C ASP A 367 -5.14 -3.28 5.29
N SER A 368 -4.85 -4.47 5.84
CA SER A 368 -5.58 -5.03 6.97
C SER A 368 -4.74 -6.06 7.74
N ARG A 369 -4.48 -5.80 9.03
CA ARG A 369 -3.75 -6.74 9.91
C ARG A 369 -4.51 -8.05 10.17
N GLY A 370 -5.82 -8.07 9.97
CA GLY A 370 -6.71 -9.13 10.44
C GLY A 370 -7.09 -8.94 11.90
N VAL A 371 -7.93 -9.82 12.45
CA VAL A 371 -8.39 -9.72 13.83
C VAL A 371 -8.32 -11.05 14.57
N THR A 372 -8.09 -10.97 15.88
CA THR A 372 -8.39 -12.07 16.81
C THR A 372 -9.89 -12.32 16.86
N GLN A 373 -10.28 -13.51 17.32
CA GLN A 373 -11.69 -13.85 17.49
C GLN A 373 -12.37 -12.94 18.54
N THR A 374 -11.65 -12.48 19.55
CA THR A 374 -12.18 -11.56 20.58
C THR A 374 -12.42 -10.15 20.02
N GLU A 375 -11.55 -9.61 19.17
CA GLU A 375 -11.80 -8.35 18.44
C GLU A 375 -12.98 -8.48 17.48
N MET A 376 -13.06 -9.59 16.72
CA MET A 376 -14.22 -9.87 15.86
C MET A 376 -15.53 -9.90 16.66
N GLY A 377 -15.51 -10.43 17.89
CA GLY A 377 -16.63 -10.37 18.83
C GLY A 377 -17.00 -8.93 19.23
N ARG A 378 -16.03 -8.07 19.53
CA ARG A 378 -16.29 -6.63 19.79
C ARG A 378 -16.93 -5.95 18.58
N MET A 379 -16.38 -6.14 17.38
CA MET A 379 -16.92 -5.55 16.15
C MET A 379 -18.36 -6.03 15.85
N MET A 380 -18.65 -7.32 16.07
CA MET A 380 -20.01 -7.85 15.93
C MET A 380 -20.98 -7.24 16.96
N ALA A 381 -20.57 -7.08 18.21
CA ALA A 381 -21.37 -6.43 19.24
C ALA A 381 -21.62 -4.93 18.93
N GLU A 382 -20.60 -4.22 18.42
CA GLU A 382 -20.67 -2.82 18.00
C GLU A 382 -21.67 -2.62 16.83
N LEU A 383 -21.73 -3.57 15.89
CA LEU A 383 -22.74 -3.60 14.82
C LEU A 383 -24.15 -3.99 15.30
N GLY A 384 -24.32 -4.34 16.58
CA GLY A 384 -25.58 -4.68 17.23
C GLY A 384 -25.93 -6.17 17.27
N ALA A 385 -24.95 -7.07 17.17
CA ALA A 385 -25.17 -8.50 17.38
C ALA A 385 -25.25 -8.83 18.89
N HIS A 386 -26.38 -9.40 19.32
CA HIS A 386 -26.59 -9.94 20.66
C HIS A 386 -26.08 -11.39 20.77
N HIS A 387 -26.04 -12.10 19.64
CA HIS A 387 -25.40 -13.40 19.50
C HIS A 387 -24.57 -13.42 18.20
N ALA A 388 -23.36 -13.96 18.22
CA ALA A 388 -22.51 -14.07 17.02
C ALA A 388 -21.62 -15.33 17.06
N LEU A 389 -21.31 -15.87 15.88
CA LEU A 389 -20.47 -17.06 15.68
C LEU A 389 -19.37 -16.77 14.65
N ASN A 390 -18.16 -17.26 14.92
CA ASN A 390 -17.05 -17.24 13.98
C ASN A 390 -17.21 -18.37 12.94
N LEU A 391 -17.19 -18.03 11.65
CA LEU A 391 -17.17 -18.96 10.51
C LEU A 391 -15.72 -19.24 10.05
N ASP A 392 -15.50 -19.98 8.96
CA ASP A 392 -14.12 -20.18 8.48
C ASP A 392 -13.47 -18.85 8.04
N GLY A 393 -12.15 -18.78 8.13
CA GLY A 393 -11.37 -17.57 7.94
C GLY A 393 -10.14 -17.77 7.06
N GLY A 394 -9.15 -16.87 7.17
CA GLY A 394 -8.02 -16.86 6.24
C GLY A 394 -8.49 -16.57 4.82
N GLY A 395 -7.88 -17.22 3.81
CA GLY A 395 -8.28 -17.06 2.41
C GLY A 395 -9.68 -17.58 2.07
N SER A 396 -10.35 -18.28 2.98
CA SER A 396 -11.76 -18.63 2.84
C SER A 396 -12.69 -17.43 3.02
N SER A 397 -12.20 -16.34 3.63
CA SER A 397 -13.01 -15.17 4.01
C SER A 397 -13.47 -14.39 2.78
N THR A 398 -14.75 -14.56 2.42
CA THR A 398 -15.33 -13.99 1.20
C THR A 398 -16.72 -13.44 1.51
N LEU A 399 -16.94 -12.16 1.21
CA LEU A 399 -18.25 -11.52 1.16
C LEU A 399 -18.61 -11.20 -0.29
N LEU A 400 -19.78 -11.70 -0.70
CA LEU A 400 -20.35 -11.50 -2.02
C LEU A 400 -21.58 -10.60 -1.92
N ALA A 401 -21.70 -9.62 -2.81
CA ALA A 401 -22.90 -8.80 -2.94
C ALA A 401 -23.18 -8.43 -4.40
N ARG A 402 -24.45 -8.30 -4.76
CA ARG A 402 -24.93 -7.79 -6.04
C ARG A 402 -25.08 -6.27 -5.97
N GLU A 403 -24.67 -5.55 -7.01
CA GLU A 403 -24.95 -4.11 -7.13
C GLU A 403 -26.36 -3.83 -7.67
N PRO A 404 -27.00 -2.71 -7.32
CA PRO A 404 -28.35 -2.40 -7.76
C PRO A 404 -28.48 -2.39 -9.29
N GLY A 405 -29.30 -3.31 -9.82
CA GLY A 405 -29.49 -3.48 -11.26
C GLY A 405 -28.50 -4.44 -11.94
N SER A 406 -27.51 -4.98 -11.23
CA SER A 406 -26.72 -6.13 -11.70
C SER A 406 -27.54 -7.42 -11.67
N SER A 407 -27.15 -8.41 -12.48
CA SER A 407 -27.69 -9.77 -12.45
C SER A 407 -26.84 -10.77 -11.66
N THR A 408 -25.61 -10.41 -11.28
CA THR A 408 -24.62 -11.28 -10.63
C THR A 408 -23.96 -10.59 -9.43
N VAL A 409 -23.43 -11.37 -8.50
CA VAL A 409 -22.65 -10.86 -7.36
C VAL A 409 -21.21 -10.55 -7.76
N GLN A 410 -20.54 -9.73 -6.97
CA GLN A 410 -19.08 -9.53 -6.96
C GLN A 410 -18.52 -9.75 -5.54
N VAL A 411 -17.21 -9.92 -5.43
CA VAL A 411 -16.50 -9.92 -4.14
C VAL A 411 -16.28 -8.46 -3.71
N GLU A 412 -16.60 -8.10 -2.46
CA GLU A 412 -16.44 -6.71 -1.97
C GLU A 412 -15.22 -6.55 -1.03
N ASN A 413 -14.71 -7.66 -0.47
CA ASN A 413 -13.54 -7.71 0.42
C ASN A 413 -12.27 -8.21 -0.32
N GLY A 414 -11.11 -8.19 0.33
CA GLY A 414 -9.84 -8.71 -0.20
C GLY A 414 -9.51 -10.14 0.24
N PRO A 415 -9.58 -11.17 -0.64
CA PRO A 415 -9.25 -12.54 -0.26
C PRO A 415 -7.73 -12.69 -0.01
N SER A 416 -7.33 -13.18 1.16
CA SER A 416 -5.90 -13.24 1.57
C SER A 416 -5.02 -14.20 0.76
N ASP A 417 -5.59 -14.96 -0.17
CA ASP A 417 -4.88 -15.85 -1.09
C ASP A 417 -4.70 -15.18 -2.48
N GLY A 418 -4.97 -13.88 -2.60
CA GLY A 418 -4.93 -13.10 -3.85
C GLY A 418 -6.10 -13.38 -4.80
N SER A 419 -6.96 -14.34 -4.48
CA SER A 419 -8.14 -14.73 -5.27
C SER A 419 -9.16 -15.46 -4.40
N GLU A 420 -10.41 -15.56 -4.88
CA GLU A 420 -11.49 -16.27 -4.17
C GLU A 420 -11.18 -17.77 -4.03
N ARG A 421 -10.94 -18.22 -2.79
CA ARG A 421 -10.64 -19.63 -2.47
C ARG A 421 -11.83 -20.54 -2.77
N ALA A 422 -11.53 -21.78 -3.16
CA ALA A 422 -12.51 -22.85 -3.19
C ALA A 422 -12.97 -23.25 -1.77
N VAL A 423 -14.25 -23.04 -1.45
CA VAL A 423 -14.86 -23.30 -0.14
C VAL A 423 -16.00 -24.32 -0.25
N PRO A 424 -16.34 -25.05 0.83
CA PRO A 424 -17.38 -26.10 0.81
C PRO A 424 -18.79 -25.54 0.58
N ASN A 425 -19.09 -24.43 1.24
CA ASN A 425 -20.42 -23.90 1.43
C ASN A 425 -20.38 -22.42 1.87
N GLY A 426 -21.56 -21.84 2.02
CA GLY A 426 -21.79 -20.51 2.56
C GLY A 426 -23.23 -20.32 2.99
N LEU A 427 -23.53 -19.11 3.48
CA LEU A 427 -24.88 -18.69 3.81
C LEU A 427 -25.28 -17.57 2.84
N ALA A 428 -26.29 -17.82 2.02
CA ALA A 428 -26.73 -16.93 0.94
C ALA A 428 -28.05 -16.23 1.28
N ILE A 429 -28.20 -15.00 0.76
CA ILE A 429 -29.40 -14.17 0.89
C ILE A 429 -30.07 -14.07 -0.47
N TYR A 430 -31.39 -14.23 -0.49
CA TYR A 430 -32.23 -14.20 -1.68
C TYR A 430 -33.24 -13.05 -1.55
N ALA A 431 -33.27 -12.17 -2.54
CA ALA A 431 -34.28 -11.11 -2.61
C ALA A 431 -35.65 -11.68 -2.98
N PRO A 432 -36.76 -11.00 -2.63
CA PRO A 432 -38.06 -11.30 -3.21
C PRO A 432 -38.01 -11.24 -4.75
N LYS A 433 -38.88 -12.02 -5.41
CA LYS A 433 -39.04 -11.95 -6.86
C LYS A 433 -39.55 -10.56 -7.27
N GLY A 434 -38.65 -9.75 -7.81
CA GLY A 434 -38.96 -8.41 -8.31
C GLY A 434 -39.85 -8.42 -9.55
N SER A 435 -40.51 -7.29 -9.79
CA SER A 435 -41.42 -7.09 -10.91
C SER A 435 -40.73 -6.90 -12.27
N GLY A 436 -39.41 -6.67 -12.29
CA GLY A 436 -38.65 -6.26 -13.48
C GLY A 436 -39.02 -4.88 -14.02
N ARG A 437 -39.93 -4.16 -13.34
CA ARG A 437 -40.37 -2.82 -13.73
C ARG A 437 -39.46 -1.79 -13.06
N LEU A 438 -38.71 -1.09 -13.91
CA LEU A 438 -37.81 0.01 -13.56
C LEU A 438 -38.44 0.98 -12.51
N THR A 439 -37.79 1.08 -11.34
CA THR A 439 -38.12 2.00 -10.23
C THR A 439 -37.00 3.02 -9.95
N GLY A 440 -35.74 2.66 -10.22
CA GLY A 440 -34.56 3.50 -10.01
C GLY A 440 -33.45 3.28 -11.05
N TYR A 441 -32.42 4.11 -11.01
CA TYR A 441 -31.15 3.87 -11.67
C TYR A 441 -30.01 3.90 -10.64
N TRP A 442 -29.05 3.01 -10.78
CA TRP A 442 -27.74 3.09 -10.14
C TRP A 442 -26.78 3.74 -11.14
N VAL A 443 -26.09 4.80 -10.75
CA VAL A 443 -25.36 5.69 -11.68
C VAL A 443 -23.94 5.89 -11.17
N GLU A 444 -22.97 5.46 -11.97
CA GLU A 444 -21.56 5.41 -11.60
C GLU A 444 -20.68 5.85 -12.78
N THR A 445 -19.38 5.98 -12.54
CA THR A 445 -18.37 6.08 -13.59
C THR A 445 -18.09 4.69 -14.16
N ALA A 446 -17.82 4.59 -15.47
CA ALA A 446 -17.44 3.31 -16.08
C ALA A 446 -16.08 2.80 -15.56
N SER A 447 -15.17 3.72 -15.23
CA SER A 447 -13.98 3.46 -14.42
C SER A 447 -14.36 3.25 -12.95
N ASP A 448 -14.02 2.09 -12.40
CA ASP A 448 -14.02 1.82 -10.95
C ASP A 448 -12.94 2.69 -10.27
N PRO A 449 -13.23 3.43 -9.18
CA PRO A 449 -12.24 4.22 -8.44
C PRO A 449 -10.99 3.44 -7.98
N THR A 450 -11.09 2.13 -7.73
CA THR A 450 -9.96 1.26 -7.33
C THR A 450 -8.95 1.00 -8.45
N ALA A 451 -9.41 1.00 -9.70
CA ALA A 451 -8.63 0.65 -10.89
C ALA A 451 -8.30 1.87 -11.77
N ALA A 452 -9.09 2.95 -11.64
CA ALA A 452 -8.92 4.17 -12.41
C ALA A 452 -7.51 4.78 -12.27
N PRO A 453 -6.95 5.38 -13.34
CA PRO A 453 -5.67 6.09 -13.27
C PRO A 453 -5.60 7.12 -12.13
N GLY A 454 -4.52 7.08 -11.35
CA GLY A 454 -4.30 8.02 -10.26
C GLY A 454 -2.84 8.11 -9.82
N VAL A 455 -2.57 9.08 -8.96
CA VAL A 455 -1.26 9.34 -8.32
C VAL A 455 -1.41 9.62 -6.83
N SER A 456 -2.40 8.97 -6.21
CA SER A 456 -2.51 8.87 -4.75
C SER A 456 -1.35 8.03 -4.21
N PRO A 457 -0.95 8.15 -2.92
CA PRO A 457 -0.01 7.23 -2.30
C PRO A 457 -0.48 5.76 -2.32
N VAL A 458 -1.79 5.53 -2.40
CA VAL A 458 -2.44 4.21 -2.52
C VAL A 458 -3.02 3.97 -3.92
N ARG A 459 -3.24 2.70 -4.28
CA ARG A 459 -3.82 2.31 -5.57
C ARG A 459 -5.26 2.82 -5.74
N GLY A 460 -5.51 3.46 -6.89
CA GLY A 460 -6.81 4.01 -7.27
C GLY A 460 -6.72 5.43 -7.82
N GLY A 461 -7.86 5.94 -8.30
CA GLY A 461 -7.98 7.24 -8.96
C GLY A 461 -9.25 7.99 -8.58
N ARG A 462 -9.45 9.16 -9.21
CA ARG A 462 -10.60 10.05 -8.95
C ARG A 462 -11.49 10.22 -10.19
N PRO A 463 -12.18 9.16 -10.67
CA PRO A 463 -13.04 9.26 -11.85
C PRO A 463 -14.26 10.16 -11.62
N ASP A 464 -14.61 10.46 -10.36
CA ASP A 464 -15.54 11.52 -9.97
C ASP A 464 -15.11 12.93 -10.42
N ARG A 465 -13.85 13.10 -10.82
CA ARG A 465 -13.26 14.34 -11.34
C ARG A 465 -13.04 14.27 -12.86
N VAL A 466 -13.12 15.43 -13.51
CA VAL A 466 -12.90 15.62 -14.96
C VAL A 466 -12.48 17.06 -15.27
N PHE A 467 -11.67 17.28 -16.31
CA PHE A 467 -11.20 18.61 -16.70
C PHE A 467 -12.14 19.30 -17.71
N PRO A 468 -12.25 20.64 -17.70
CA PRO A 468 -12.96 21.42 -18.72
C PRO A 468 -12.60 21.01 -20.15
N GLY A 469 -13.63 20.68 -20.95
CA GLY A 469 -13.47 20.27 -22.35
C GLY A 469 -13.12 18.79 -22.57
N LEU A 470 -12.92 17.99 -21.50
CA LEU A 470 -12.74 16.54 -21.58
C LEU A 470 -14.02 15.78 -21.18
N THR A 471 -13.95 14.46 -21.22
CA THR A 471 -15.08 13.55 -21.01
C THR A 471 -14.96 12.66 -19.77
N ARG A 472 -16.08 12.08 -19.36
CA ARG A 472 -16.18 10.95 -18.42
C ARG A 472 -17.30 10.02 -18.88
N THR A 473 -17.02 8.72 -19.00
CA THR A 473 -18.03 7.71 -19.34
C THR A 473 -18.81 7.30 -18.09
N LEU A 474 -20.15 7.29 -18.16
CA LEU A 474 -21.03 6.95 -17.04
C LEU A 474 -21.95 5.76 -17.36
N THR A 475 -22.22 4.95 -16.34
CA THR A 475 -23.16 3.83 -16.39
C THR A 475 -24.50 4.22 -15.74
N ALA A 476 -25.58 3.53 -16.11
CA ALA A 476 -26.91 3.73 -15.53
C ALA A 476 -27.67 2.39 -15.48
N SER A 477 -27.35 1.55 -14.50
CA SER A 477 -27.99 0.26 -14.29
C SER A 477 -29.41 0.46 -13.77
N GLY A 478 -30.40 0.17 -14.61
CA GLY A 478 -31.81 0.26 -14.23
C GLY A 478 -32.20 -0.87 -13.28
N TYR A 479 -32.92 -0.55 -12.21
CA TYR A 479 -33.34 -1.53 -11.21
C TYR A 479 -34.83 -1.45 -10.83
N ASP A 480 -35.40 -2.54 -10.32
CA ASP A 480 -36.79 -2.64 -9.84
C ASP A 480 -36.90 -2.51 -8.30
N GLU A 481 -38.10 -2.70 -7.73
CA GLU A 481 -38.29 -2.58 -6.28
C GLU A 481 -37.53 -3.60 -5.41
N THR A 482 -36.87 -4.62 -5.99
CA THR A 482 -35.97 -5.52 -5.24
C THR A 482 -34.50 -5.31 -5.58
N TYR A 483 -34.19 -4.16 -6.20
CA TYR A 483 -32.87 -3.79 -6.75
C TYR A 483 -32.36 -4.78 -7.80
N GLY A 484 -33.24 -5.61 -8.38
CA GLY A 484 -32.92 -6.52 -9.48
C GLY A 484 -32.86 -5.79 -10.83
N PRO A 485 -32.30 -6.42 -11.87
CA PRO A 485 -32.08 -5.78 -13.18
C PRO A 485 -33.41 -5.45 -13.87
N ALA A 486 -33.58 -4.18 -14.27
CA ALA A 486 -34.81 -3.69 -14.88
C ALA A 486 -34.56 -2.85 -16.15
N ALA A 487 -35.21 -3.23 -17.25
CA ALA A 487 -34.90 -2.68 -18.57
C ALA A 487 -35.45 -1.25 -18.81
N GLY A 488 -34.57 -0.32 -19.15
CA GLY A 488 -34.98 0.96 -19.73
C GLY A 488 -33.83 1.93 -19.96
N ALA A 489 -33.65 2.38 -21.21
CA ALA A 489 -32.70 3.45 -21.53
C ALA A 489 -33.11 4.76 -20.81
N PRO A 490 -32.19 5.42 -20.09
CA PRO A 490 -32.43 6.73 -19.48
C PRO A 490 -32.34 7.87 -20.51
N THR A 491 -32.90 9.02 -20.14
CA THR A 491 -32.43 10.33 -20.61
C THR A 491 -31.56 10.97 -19.53
N TRP A 492 -30.54 11.71 -19.94
CA TRP A 492 -29.56 12.27 -19.00
C TRP A 492 -29.68 13.80 -18.87
N ARG A 493 -29.20 14.33 -17.74
CA ARG A 493 -28.96 15.77 -17.53
C ARG A 493 -27.82 15.99 -16.53
N ALA A 494 -27.17 17.14 -16.61
CA ALA A 494 -26.25 17.64 -15.60
C ALA A 494 -26.81 18.92 -14.95
N THR A 495 -26.63 19.08 -13.64
CA THR A 495 -27.21 20.18 -12.85
C THR A 495 -26.15 20.78 -11.92
N PRO A 496 -25.75 22.06 -12.08
CA PRO A 496 -26.21 23.01 -13.10
C PRO A 496 -25.51 22.79 -14.46
N ALA A 497 -26.28 22.86 -15.56
CA ALA A 497 -25.81 22.55 -16.92
C ALA A 497 -24.67 23.45 -17.46
N VAL A 498 -24.29 24.53 -16.74
CA VAL A 498 -23.08 25.31 -17.03
C VAL A 498 -21.79 24.51 -16.80
N ARG A 499 -21.83 23.47 -15.95
CA ARG A 499 -20.70 22.57 -15.68
C ARG A 499 -20.49 21.53 -16.78
N GLY A 500 -21.49 21.27 -17.61
CA GLY A 500 -21.38 20.32 -18.71
C GLY A 500 -22.72 19.76 -19.18
N ARG A 501 -22.66 18.81 -20.11
CA ARG A 501 -23.81 18.08 -20.64
C ARG A 501 -23.50 16.59 -20.65
N VAL A 502 -24.52 15.74 -20.56
CA VAL A 502 -24.40 14.31 -20.85
C VAL A 502 -25.12 14.04 -22.16
N ASP A 503 -24.56 13.20 -23.02
CA ASP A 503 -25.22 12.78 -24.26
C ASP A 503 -26.12 11.53 -24.06
N ARG A 504 -26.57 10.94 -25.16
CA ARG A 504 -27.48 9.78 -25.14
C ARG A 504 -26.79 8.47 -24.78
N ASP A 505 -25.46 8.41 -24.88
CA ASP A 505 -24.65 7.20 -24.69
C ASP A 505 -24.01 7.15 -23.29
N GLY A 506 -24.30 8.14 -22.43
CA GLY A 506 -23.82 8.22 -21.05
C GLY A 506 -22.50 8.98 -20.88
N VAL A 507 -21.96 9.58 -21.93
CA VAL A 507 -20.72 10.36 -21.82
C VAL A 507 -21.04 11.76 -21.31
N PHE A 508 -20.46 12.14 -20.17
CA PHE A 508 -20.46 13.51 -19.68
C PHE A 508 -19.33 14.31 -20.35
N HIS A 509 -19.68 15.46 -20.93
CA HIS A 509 -18.77 16.41 -21.56
C HIS A 509 -18.66 17.64 -20.66
N ALA A 510 -17.50 17.83 -20.04
CA ALA A 510 -17.26 18.87 -19.05
C ALA A 510 -17.12 20.27 -19.68
N ALA A 511 -17.58 21.29 -18.98
CA ALA A 511 -17.55 22.69 -19.38
C ALA A 511 -16.93 23.58 -18.30
N ALA A 512 -17.71 24.36 -17.53
CA ALA A 512 -17.14 25.24 -16.50
C ALA A 512 -16.74 24.48 -15.22
N PRO A 513 -15.63 24.83 -14.54
CA PRO A 513 -15.23 24.28 -13.25
C PRO A 513 -16.34 24.33 -12.18
N GLY A 514 -16.33 23.40 -11.23
CA GLY A 514 -17.27 23.29 -10.12
C GLY A 514 -18.03 21.96 -10.07
N ALA A 515 -18.65 21.67 -8.92
CA ALA A 515 -19.47 20.48 -8.70
C ALA A 515 -20.77 20.50 -9.54
N THR A 516 -21.22 19.31 -9.97
CA THR A 516 -22.47 19.06 -10.69
C THR A 516 -23.06 17.70 -10.34
N ALA A 517 -24.38 17.64 -10.18
CA ALA A 517 -25.11 16.37 -10.13
C ALA A 517 -25.49 15.94 -11.56
N VAL A 518 -25.04 14.77 -11.99
CA VAL A 518 -25.53 14.09 -13.19
C VAL A 518 -26.69 13.19 -12.80
N THR A 519 -27.82 13.27 -13.50
CA THR A 519 -29.00 12.43 -13.28
C THR A 519 -29.37 11.65 -14.54
N ALA A 520 -29.41 10.32 -14.43
CA ALA A 520 -30.14 9.44 -15.34
C ALA A 520 -31.62 9.43 -14.95
N ALA A 521 -32.54 9.52 -15.92
CA ALA A 521 -33.97 9.61 -15.65
C ALA A 521 -34.85 8.92 -16.70
N ARG A 522 -36.02 8.42 -16.30
CA ARG A 522 -37.06 7.95 -17.23
C ARG A 522 -38.45 8.26 -16.65
N GLY A 523 -39.05 9.35 -17.12
CA GLY A 523 -40.29 9.88 -16.54
C GLY A 523 -40.07 10.39 -15.11
N ARG A 524 -40.60 9.67 -14.11
CA ARG A 524 -40.37 9.96 -12.68
C ARG A 524 -39.25 9.12 -12.04
N VAL A 525 -38.77 8.08 -12.72
CA VAL A 525 -37.64 7.27 -12.23
C VAL A 525 -36.34 8.05 -12.41
N THR A 526 -35.45 8.02 -11.41
CA THR A 526 -34.15 8.70 -11.45
C THR A 526 -33.06 7.92 -10.70
N GLY A 527 -31.81 8.15 -11.09
CA GLY A 527 -30.60 7.89 -10.30
C GLY A 527 -29.59 9.01 -10.56
N SER A 528 -28.73 9.35 -9.60
CA SER A 528 -27.77 10.46 -9.76
C SER A 528 -26.40 10.17 -9.17
N LEU A 529 -25.38 10.76 -9.78
CA LEU A 529 -23.98 10.76 -9.36
C LEU A 529 -23.50 12.22 -9.26
N ASN A 530 -22.67 12.51 -8.27
CA ASN A 530 -21.97 13.81 -8.18
C ASN A 530 -20.64 13.72 -8.92
N LEU A 531 -20.36 14.70 -9.78
CA LEU A 531 -19.07 14.88 -10.45
C LEU A 531 -18.51 16.27 -10.14
N THR A 532 -17.18 16.38 -10.23
CA THR A 532 -16.44 17.62 -10.01
C THR A 532 -15.69 18.00 -11.28
N VAL A 533 -16.04 19.15 -11.88
CA VAL A 533 -15.25 19.71 -12.99
C VAL A 533 -14.10 20.53 -12.39
N LEU A 534 -12.86 20.13 -12.64
CA LEU A 534 -11.66 20.75 -12.07
C LEU A 534 -11.33 22.11 -12.71
N GLY A 535 -10.24 22.75 -12.26
CA GLY A 535 -9.65 23.88 -12.96
C GLY A 535 -9.14 23.50 -14.36
N PRO A 536 -8.68 24.48 -15.17
CA PRO A 536 -8.12 24.19 -16.48
C PRO A 536 -6.91 23.23 -16.42
N LEU A 537 -6.86 22.26 -17.33
CA LEU A 537 -5.78 21.27 -17.41
C LEU A 537 -4.41 21.96 -17.63
N ALA A 538 -3.54 21.91 -16.62
CA ALA A 538 -2.23 22.54 -16.63
C ALA A 538 -1.12 21.57 -17.10
N ARG A 539 -1.17 20.30 -16.67
CA ARG A 539 -0.24 19.24 -17.10
C ARG A 539 -0.92 17.87 -17.18
N ILE A 540 -0.31 16.95 -17.90
CA ILE A 540 -0.62 15.51 -17.82
C ILE A 540 0.64 14.72 -17.43
N GLY A 541 0.45 13.52 -16.91
CA GLY A 541 1.47 12.52 -16.63
C GLY A 541 0.91 11.11 -16.78
N SER A 542 1.75 10.11 -16.56
CA SER A 542 1.40 8.68 -16.57
C SER A 542 1.52 8.09 -15.16
N THR A 543 0.82 6.98 -14.88
CA THR A 543 0.89 6.29 -13.58
C THR A 543 2.27 5.66 -13.30
N THR A 544 3.07 5.41 -14.34
CA THR A 544 4.49 5.02 -14.26
C THR A 544 5.36 5.98 -15.08
N PRO A 545 6.61 6.29 -14.65
CA PRO A 545 7.54 7.11 -15.43
C PRO A 545 8.18 6.38 -16.63
N ARG A 546 8.14 5.03 -16.69
CA ARG A 546 8.68 4.23 -17.81
C ARG A 546 7.99 2.86 -17.89
N VAL A 547 8.06 2.20 -19.05
CA VAL A 547 7.57 0.82 -19.22
C VAL A 547 8.71 -0.09 -19.69
N GLY A 548 8.95 -1.19 -18.96
CA GLY A 548 9.75 -2.31 -19.41
C GLY A 548 8.86 -3.50 -19.75
N LEU A 549 9.00 -4.05 -20.95
CA LEU A 549 8.32 -5.29 -21.38
C LEU A 549 9.39 -6.38 -21.56
N THR A 550 9.11 -7.58 -21.06
CA THR A 550 10.10 -8.69 -20.98
C THR A 550 10.57 -9.23 -22.33
N GLY A 551 9.82 -8.96 -23.40
CA GLY A 551 10.07 -9.43 -24.76
C GLY A 551 8.77 -9.40 -25.55
N ARG A 552 8.69 -10.22 -26.60
CA ARG A 552 7.47 -10.43 -27.39
C ARG A 552 6.34 -10.97 -26.51
N ASP A 553 5.11 -10.55 -26.80
CA ASP A 553 3.88 -10.90 -26.07
C ASP A 553 3.86 -10.44 -24.58
N GLY A 554 4.94 -9.84 -24.06
CA GLY A 554 4.94 -9.14 -22.77
C GLY A 554 4.13 -7.84 -22.83
N ASP A 555 3.37 -7.57 -21.78
CA ASP A 555 2.47 -6.42 -21.67
C ASP A 555 2.60 -5.67 -20.33
N ALA A 556 2.02 -4.46 -20.30
CA ALA A 556 1.90 -3.62 -19.12
C ALA A 556 0.63 -2.76 -19.19
N VAL A 557 0.14 -2.31 -18.04
CA VAL A 557 -1.00 -1.40 -17.94
C VAL A 557 -0.52 -0.03 -17.44
N VAL A 558 -0.90 1.04 -18.14
CA VAL A 558 -0.52 2.42 -17.79
C VAL A 558 -1.73 3.35 -17.90
N GLY A 559 -1.98 4.11 -16.85
CA GLY A 559 -3.01 5.15 -16.82
C GLY A 559 -2.45 6.52 -17.19
N VAL A 560 -3.32 7.42 -17.65
CA VAL A 560 -2.99 8.83 -17.91
C VAL A 560 -3.75 9.72 -16.92
N VAL A 561 -3.03 10.62 -16.25
CA VAL A 561 -3.56 11.47 -15.19
C VAL A 561 -3.32 12.94 -15.55
N GLY A 562 -4.38 13.75 -15.48
CA GLY A 562 -4.30 15.21 -15.62
C GLY A 562 -4.19 15.90 -14.27
N TYR A 563 -3.70 17.14 -14.29
CA TYR A 563 -3.55 18.03 -13.14
C TYR A 563 -3.96 19.44 -13.54
N ASP A 564 -4.67 20.17 -12.66
CA ASP A 564 -4.86 21.62 -12.79
C ASP A 564 -3.72 22.41 -12.12
N ALA A 565 -3.88 23.73 -12.02
CA ALA A 565 -2.89 24.65 -11.42
C ALA A 565 -2.81 24.57 -9.89
N GLU A 566 -3.81 23.95 -9.23
CA GLU A 566 -3.83 23.70 -7.78
C GLU A 566 -3.33 22.29 -7.43
N GLY A 567 -2.96 21.48 -8.43
CA GLY A 567 -2.55 20.09 -8.21
C GLY A 567 -3.72 19.14 -7.99
N ASN A 568 -4.97 19.54 -8.26
CA ASN A 568 -6.09 18.59 -8.28
C ASN A 568 -5.92 17.60 -9.44
N THR A 569 -6.08 16.31 -9.17
CA THR A 569 -5.88 15.25 -10.17
C THR A 569 -7.18 14.58 -10.62
N ALA A 570 -7.18 14.10 -11.87
CA ALA A 570 -8.21 13.19 -12.40
C ALA A 570 -7.65 12.25 -13.48
N PRO A 571 -8.17 11.01 -13.62
CA PRO A 571 -7.89 10.14 -14.76
C PRO A 571 -8.41 10.75 -16.05
N ILE A 572 -7.64 10.64 -17.13
CA ILE A 572 -8.07 11.04 -18.48
C ILE A 572 -8.69 9.83 -19.19
N GLU A 573 -9.88 9.98 -19.76
CA GLU A 573 -10.49 8.94 -20.60
C GLU A 573 -9.58 8.60 -21.79
N PRO A 574 -9.37 7.32 -22.14
CA PRO A 574 -8.64 6.94 -23.35
C PRO A 574 -9.23 7.54 -24.65
N ALA A 575 -10.51 7.93 -24.64
CA ALA A 575 -11.18 8.62 -25.75
C ALA A 575 -10.72 10.09 -25.95
N ASP A 576 -10.19 10.74 -24.91
CA ASP A 576 -9.64 12.11 -24.98
C ASP A 576 -8.13 12.12 -25.35
N LEU A 577 -7.52 10.95 -25.53
CA LEU A 577 -6.09 10.81 -25.83
C LEU A 577 -5.82 10.78 -27.34
N THR A 578 -4.78 11.49 -27.77
CA THR A 578 -4.10 11.22 -29.04
C THR A 578 -2.74 10.57 -28.77
N LEU A 579 -2.54 9.35 -29.26
CA LEU A 579 -1.33 8.55 -29.06
C LEU A 579 -0.49 8.47 -30.33
N ASP A 580 0.82 8.61 -30.15
CA ASP A 580 1.83 8.70 -31.21
C ASP A 580 3.06 7.87 -30.79
N TYR A 581 3.29 6.74 -31.47
CA TYR A 581 4.20 5.67 -31.07
C TYR A 581 4.52 4.72 -32.24
N ASP A 582 5.58 3.92 -32.12
CA ASP A 582 5.93 2.87 -33.10
C ASP A 582 4.94 1.69 -33.05
N ARG A 583 4.14 1.57 -34.11
CA ARG A 583 3.11 0.53 -34.29
C ARG A 583 3.65 -0.81 -34.78
N ASP A 584 4.91 -0.88 -35.21
CA ASP A 584 5.57 -2.15 -35.53
C ASP A 584 6.31 -2.73 -34.31
N LEU A 585 6.53 -1.92 -33.26
CA LEU A 585 7.09 -2.34 -31.97
C LEU A 585 6.00 -2.61 -30.91
N LEU A 586 4.96 -1.78 -30.85
CA LEU A 586 3.95 -1.82 -29.78
C LEU A 586 2.52 -1.88 -30.32
N ARG A 587 1.64 -2.51 -29.54
CA ARG A 587 0.17 -2.41 -29.65
C ARG A 587 -0.36 -1.77 -28.37
N ILE A 588 -1.06 -0.64 -28.50
CA ILE A 588 -1.66 0.06 -27.36
C ILE A 588 -3.18 0.05 -27.53
N THR A 589 -3.91 -0.39 -26.51
CA THR A 589 -5.37 -0.52 -26.51
C THR A 589 -5.98 -0.06 -25.19
N PRO A 590 -7.05 0.76 -25.20
CA PRO A 590 -7.81 1.09 -23.99
C PRO A 590 -8.34 -0.13 -23.26
N THR A 591 -8.35 -0.07 -21.94
CA THR A 591 -9.02 -1.05 -21.05
C THR A 591 -10.30 -0.43 -20.46
N GLY A 592 -11.24 -1.27 -20.01
CA GLY A 592 -12.58 -0.82 -19.60
C GLY A 592 -12.63 0.05 -18.34
N ASP A 593 -11.56 0.01 -17.54
CA ASP A 593 -11.31 0.83 -16.35
C ASP A 593 -10.73 2.23 -16.68
N GLY A 594 -10.41 2.51 -17.95
CA GLY A 594 -9.83 3.78 -18.39
C GLY A 594 -8.29 3.81 -18.41
N ASN A 595 -7.61 2.69 -18.19
CA ASN A 595 -6.18 2.56 -18.44
C ASN A 595 -5.87 2.26 -19.93
N LEU A 596 -4.58 2.16 -20.26
CA LEU A 596 -4.05 1.66 -21.53
C LEU A 596 -3.26 0.38 -21.30
N SER A 597 -3.62 -0.72 -21.96
CA SER A 597 -2.75 -1.89 -22.10
C SER A 597 -1.75 -1.61 -23.24
N ILE A 598 -0.46 -1.86 -22.98
CA ILE A 598 0.66 -1.71 -23.90
C ILE A 598 1.33 -3.09 -24.04
N ALA A 599 1.24 -3.70 -25.21
CA ALA A 599 1.80 -5.02 -25.50
C ALA A 599 2.89 -4.96 -26.58
N ALA A 600 3.96 -5.74 -26.40
CA ALA A 600 5.07 -5.84 -27.34
C ALA A 600 4.75 -6.71 -28.57
N LEU A 601 5.17 -6.25 -29.76
CA LEU A 601 5.02 -6.95 -31.03
C LEU A 601 6.34 -7.56 -31.55
N ARG A 602 7.46 -7.26 -30.89
CA ARG A 602 8.82 -7.73 -31.22
C ARG A 602 9.52 -8.24 -29.97
N ASP A 603 10.53 -9.08 -30.16
CA ASP A 603 11.33 -9.66 -29.09
C ASP A 603 12.26 -8.63 -28.42
N THR A 604 12.64 -7.57 -29.14
CA THR A 604 13.40 -6.43 -28.59
C THR A 604 13.12 -5.11 -29.33
N GLY A 605 13.31 -3.99 -28.64
CA GLY A 605 13.30 -2.64 -29.20
C GLY A 605 13.13 -1.56 -28.13
N SER A 606 13.15 -0.29 -28.54
CA SER A 606 12.85 0.85 -27.69
C SER A 606 12.08 1.91 -28.46
N GLY A 607 11.26 2.70 -27.75
CA GLY A 607 10.45 3.74 -28.37
C GLY A 607 9.87 4.72 -27.35
N LEU A 608 9.32 5.81 -27.87
CA LEU A 608 8.61 6.83 -27.10
C LEU A 608 7.11 6.75 -27.44
N VAL A 609 6.26 6.66 -26.42
CA VAL A 609 4.81 6.86 -26.56
C VAL A 609 4.52 8.31 -26.18
N THR A 610 4.26 9.15 -27.18
CA THR A 610 3.84 10.53 -26.94
C THR A 610 2.33 10.57 -26.76
N VAL A 611 1.90 10.91 -25.54
CA VAL A 611 0.50 11.09 -25.17
C VAL A 611 0.15 12.56 -25.29
N ARG A 612 -0.93 12.91 -25.99
CA ARG A 612 -1.41 14.29 -26.14
C ARG A 612 -2.87 14.43 -25.73
N VAL A 613 -3.19 15.49 -24.99
CA VAL A 613 -4.53 15.86 -24.52
C VAL A 613 -4.72 17.35 -24.77
N GLY A 614 -5.54 17.69 -25.77
CA GLY A 614 -5.73 19.08 -26.22
C GLY A 614 -4.41 19.74 -26.67
N ARG A 615 -3.88 20.66 -25.85
CA ARG A 615 -2.60 21.36 -26.09
C ARG A 615 -1.43 20.83 -25.26
N THR A 616 -1.68 19.84 -24.40
CA THR A 616 -0.75 19.35 -23.38
C THR A 616 -0.24 17.97 -23.79
N SER A 617 1.03 17.67 -23.52
CA SER A 617 1.64 16.38 -23.88
C SER A 617 2.57 15.86 -22.79
N THR A 618 2.69 14.54 -22.69
CA THR A 618 3.75 13.85 -21.96
C THR A 618 4.36 12.77 -22.85
N VAL A 619 5.56 12.31 -22.50
CA VAL A 619 6.30 11.27 -23.21
C VAL A 619 6.57 10.13 -22.24
N LEU A 620 6.10 8.93 -22.59
CA LEU A 620 6.34 7.70 -21.84
C LEU A 620 7.38 6.85 -22.60
N PRO A 621 8.60 6.66 -22.05
CA PRO A 621 9.58 5.77 -22.66
C PRO A 621 9.19 4.29 -22.43
N VAL A 622 9.31 3.50 -23.49
CA VAL A 622 9.02 2.06 -23.49
C VAL A 622 10.23 1.29 -24.02
N THR A 623 10.66 0.26 -23.29
CA THR A 623 11.74 -0.65 -23.69
C THR A 623 11.23 -2.09 -23.71
N VAL A 624 11.59 -2.84 -24.74
CA VAL A 624 11.15 -4.22 -24.98
C VAL A 624 12.36 -5.15 -25.03
N GLY A 625 12.29 -6.24 -24.28
CA GLY A 625 13.36 -7.21 -24.12
C GLY A 625 14.52 -6.68 -23.27
N LEU A 626 15.35 -7.60 -22.80
CA LEU A 626 16.65 -7.33 -22.18
C LEU A 626 17.74 -8.03 -23.00
N THR A 627 18.88 -7.38 -23.18
CA THR A 627 20.07 -7.95 -23.83
C THR A 627 21.10 -8.31 -22.78
N ASP A 628 21.63 -9.52 -22.85
CA ASP A 628 22.74 -9.98 -22.00
C ASP A 628 24.04 -9.29 -22.44
N VAL A 629 24.52 -8.36 -21.63
CA VAL A 629 25.82 -7.70 -21.77
C VAL A 629 26.83 -8.43 -20.87
N PRO A 630 27.90 -9.05 -21.41
CA PRO A 630 28.91 -9.72 -20.58
C PRO A 630 29.60 -8.74 -19.62
N VAL A 631 29.74 -9.17 -18.36
CA VAL A 631 30.38 -8.40 -17.28
C VAL A 631 31.60 -9.15 -16.74
N ALA A 632 31.51 -10.47 -16.50
CA ALA A 632 32.67 -11.32 -16.22
C ALA A 632 32.42 -12.78 -16.65
N GLY A 633 33.20 -13.28 -17.61
CA GLY A 633 33.29 -14.70 -17.97
C GLY A 633 34.46 -15.45 -17.29
N PHE A 634 35.00 -14.88 -16.22
CA PHE A 634 35.98 -15.46 -15.29
C PHE A 634 37.27 -16.12 -15.86
N ASP A 635 37.57 -15.97 -17.16
CA ASP A 635 38.88 -16.32 -17.76
C ASP A 635 40.09 -15.72 -17.02
N ASP A 636 39.90 -14.60 -16.32
CA ASP A 636 40.92 -13.95 -15.50
C ASP A 636 40.95 -14.41 -14.02
N ALA A 637 40.24 -15.49 -13.65
CA ALA A 637 40.02 -15.97 -12.28
C ALA A 637 41.29 -16.08 -11.40
N ALA A 638 42.47 -16.25 -11.98
CA ALA A 638 43.75 -16.26 -11.26
C ALA A 638 44.16 -14.88 -10.69
N SER A 639 43.50 -13.80 -11.15
CA SER A 639 43.72 -12.40 -10.75
C SER A 639 42.77 -11.93 -9.64
N TRP A 640 41.66 -12.65 -9.44
CA TRP A 640 40.66 -12.37 -8.40
C TRP A 640 41.23 -12.64 -7.00
N ARG A 641 40.63 -12.03 -5.98
CA ARG A 641 41.11 -12.08 -4.60
C ARG A 641 40.00 -12.50 -3.65
N PHE A 642 40.36 -13.32 -2.67
CA PHE A 642 39.50 -13.64 -1.55
C PHE A 642 39.62 -12.54 -0.49
N SER A 643 38.47 -12.08 0.03
CA SER A 643 38.41 -11.40 1.31
C SER A 643 37.21 -11.90 2.13
N GLN A 644 37.09 -11.52 3.40
CA GLN A 644 36.15 -12.15 4.31
C GLN A 644 35.67 -11.26 5.46
N ALA A 645 34.47 -11.57 5.97
CA ALA A 645 33.98 -11.11 7.26
C ALA A 645 33.69 -12.32 8.15
N ARG A 646 34.45 -12.45 9.26
CA ARG A 646 34.29 -13.51 10.29
C ARG A 646 34.33 -14.96 9.77
N ALA A 647 35.03 -15.20 8.67
CA ALA A 647 35.20 -16.48 8.00
C ALA A 647 36.68 -16.71 7.63
N SER A 648 36.99 -17.82 6.97
CA SER A 648 38.22 -17.97 6.16
C SER A 648 37.90 -18.67 4.84
N GLY A 649 38.87 -18.77 3.91
CA GLY A 649 38.62 -19.36 2.59
C GLY A 649 39.66 -18.98 1.52
N SER A 650 39.33 -19.23 0.25
CA SER A 650 40.16 -18.88 -0.91
C SER A 650 39.34 -18.77 -2.20
N VAL A 651 39.90 -18.13 -3.24
CA VAL A 651 39.39 -18.18 -4.62
C VAL A 651 40.45 -18.78 -5.56
N ALA A 652 40.01 -19.50 -6.60
CA ALA A 652 40.87 -20.09 -7.62
C ALA A 652 40.12 -20.35 -8.94
N PRO A 653 40.81 -20.43 -10.10
CA PRO A 653 40.22 -20.95 -11.34
C PRO A 653 39.74 -22.40 -11.19
N ALA A 654 38.64 -22.74 -11.85
CA ALA A 654 38.08 -24.08 -11.97
C ALA A 654 37.36 -24.27 -13.31
N PRO A 655 36.98 -25.51 -13.69
CA PRO A 655 36.08 -25.72 -14.81
C PRO A 655 34.75 -24.98 -14.56
N GLY A 656 34.36 -24.13 -15.51
CA GLY A 656 33.14 -23.34 -15.45
C GLY A 656 31.89 -24.09 -15.91
N HIS A 657 30.81 -23.33 -16.04
CA HIS A 657 29.65 -23.67 -16.86
C HIS A 657 30.00 -23.51 -18.34
N THR A 658 30.70 -22.43 -18.71
CA THR A 658 31.41 -22.30 -19.99
C THR A 658 32.85 -21.84 -19.78
N GLY A 659 33.83 -22.67 -20.19
CA GLY A 659 35.25 -22.32 -20.04
C GLY A 659 35.74 -22.34 -18.58
N THR A 660 36.11 -21.17 -18.03
CA THR A 660 36.87 -21.02 -16.78
C THR A 660 36.06 -20.29 -15.71
N GLY A 661 35.41 -21.04 -14.82
CA GLY A 661 34.69 -20.47 -13.69
C GLY A 661 35.60 -20.11 -12.51
N LEU A 662 35.11 -19.21 -11.64
CA LEU A 662 35.78 -18.86 -10.39
C LEU A 662 35.24 -19.72 -9.24
N ARG A 663 36.07 -20.64 -8.73
CA ARG A 663 35.79 -21.36 -7.48
C ARG A 663 36.07 -20.44 -6.29
N MET A 664 35.14 -20.39 -5.35
CA MET A 664 35.30 -19.75 -4.05
C MET A 664 34.99 -20.77 -2.96
N SER A 665 35.95 -21.05 -2.08
CA SER A 665 35.82 -21.96 -0.93
C SER A 665 35.86 -21.18 0.39
N TYR A 666 35.10 -21.63 1.39
CA TYR A 666 34.94 -20.90 2.65
C TYR A 666 34.62 -21.79 3.86
N ASP A 667 35.03 -21.28 5.02
CA ASP A 667 34.76 -21.82 6.35
C ASP A 667 33.95 -20.80 7.17
N PHE A 668 32.69 -21.12 7.41
CA PHE A 668 31.74 -20.37 8.24
C PHE A 668 31.58 -20.96 9.66
N SER A 669 32.39 -21.96 10.04
CA SER A 669 32.41 -22.55 11.39
C SER A 669 33.15 -21.71 12.45
N GLN A 670 33.76 -20.60 12.02
CA GLN A 670 34.67 -19.78 12.83
C GLN A 670 33.98 -18.69 13.66
N SER A 671 32.66 -18.50 13.51
CA SER A 671 31.92 -17.45 14.21
C SER A 671 30.42 -17.72 14.25
N THR A 672 29.74 -17.26 15.30
CA THR A 672 28.28 -17.29 15.43
C THR A 672 27.58 -15.98 15.05
N GLY A 673 28.33 -14.91 14.75
CA GLY A 673 27.77 -13.70 14.13
C GLY A 673 27.49 -13.91 12.64
N THR A 674 27.12 -12.86 11.90
CA THR A 674 27.05 -12.93 10.43
C THR A 674 28.44 -13.15 9.82
N ARG A 675 28.55 -14.11 8.89
CA ARG A 675 29.75 -14.48 8.12
C ARG A 675 29.57 -14.09 6.65
N ALA A 676 30.66 -13.76 5.97
CA ALA A 676 30.67 -13.62 4.51
C ALA A 676 32.05 -13.96 3.93
N ALA A 677 32.02 -14.52 2.72
CA ALA A 677 33.17 -14.84 1.88
C ALA A 677 33.04 -14.09 0.55
N TYR A 678 33.97 -13.19 0.26
CA TYR A 678 33.93 -12.26 -0.88
C TYR A 678 34.93 -12.69 -1.98
N ALA A 679 34.47 -12.67 -3.23
CA ALA A 679 35.29 -12.71 -4.43
C ALA A 679 35.44 -11.27 -4.97
N ASP A 680 36.56 -10.63 -4.64
CA ASP A 680 36.92 -9.30 -5.13
C ASP A 680 37.63 -9.40 -6.51
N PRO A 681 37.12 -8.72 -7.56
CA PRO A 681 37.79 -8.65 -8.87
C PRO A 681 39.11 -7.83 -8.80
N PRO A 682 40.02 -7.99 -9.78
CA PRO A 682 41.30 -7.27 -9.79
C PRO A 682 41.16 -5.75 -9.94
N ALA A 683 40.05 -5.30 -10.54
CA ALA A 683 39.59 -3.91 -10.59
C ALA A 683 38.05 -3.88 -10.50
N TRP A 684 37.45 -2.72 -10.25
CA TRP A 684 35.99 -2.59 -10.29
C TRP A 684 35.51 -2.75 -11.74
N ILE A 685 34.37 -3.42 -11.95
CA ILE A 685 33.88 -3.73 -13.30
C ILE A 685 32.75 -2.74 -13.65
N GLU A 686 33.06 -1.75 -14.47
CA GLU A 686 32.07 -0.78 -14.99
C GLU A 686 31.07 -1.48 -15.92
N VAL A 687 29.77 -1.24 -15.73
CA VAL A 687 28.68 -1.94 -16.44
C VAL A 687 27.99 -1.01 -17.44
N PRO A 688 27.92 -1.35 -18.74
CA PRO A 688 27.25 -0.53 -19.74
C PRO A 688 25.73 -0.43 -19.54
N GLY A 689 25.16 0.75 -19.82
CA GLY A 689 23.70 0.96 -19.92
C GLY A 689 22.98 1.06 -18.57
N GLN A 690 21.71 0.64 -18.54
CA GLN A 690 20.83 0.67 -17.37
C GLN A 690 20.31 -0.74 -17.02
N PRO A 691 21.16 -1.67 -16.54
CA PRO A 691 20.74 -3.05 -16.25
C PRO A 691 19.57 -3.12 -15.27
N GLN A 692 18.53 -3.90 -15.62
CA GLN A 692 17.38 -4.17 -14.75
C GLN A 692 17.60 -5.40 -13.86
N ALA A 693 18.53 -6.28 -14.26
CA ALA A 693 19.01 -7.40 -13.47
C ALA A 693 20.47 -7.71 -13.83
N PHE A 694 21.12 -8.54 -13.01
CA PHE A 694 22.34 -9.27 -13.35
C PHE A 694 22.04 -10.77 -13.31
N GLY A 695 22.65 -11.56 -14.17
CA GLY A 695 22.53 -13.01 -14.15
C GLY A 695 23.92 -13.67 -14.09
N MET A 696 24.04 -14.82 -13.42
CA MET A 696 25.24 -15.67 -13.49
C MET A 696 24.88 -17.14 -13.29
N TRP A 697 25.74 -18.04 -13.73
CA TRP A 697 25.66 -19.46 -13.35
C TRP A 697 26.36 -19.69 -12.01
N ILE A 698 25.71 -20.42 -11.10
CA ILE A 698 26.27 -20.79 -9.79
C ILE A 698 26.17 -22.31 -9.59
N HIS A 699 27.31 -22.96 -9.42
CA HIS A 699 27.40 -24.35 -9.00
C HIS A 699 27.24 -24.45 -7.47
N GLY A 700 26.03 -24.80 -7.02
CA GLY A 700 25.71 -24.94 -5.60
C GLY A 700 26.13 -26.28 -5.00
N ASN A 701 26.22 -26.32 -3.67
CA ASN A 701 26.42 -27.53 -2.86
C ASN A 701 25.26 -27.83 -1.88
N GLY A 702 24.16 -27.06 -1.94
CA GLY A 702 22.97 -27.26 -1.11
C GLY A 702 23.08 -26.80 0.34
N THR A 703 24.13 -26.05 0.69
CA THR A 703 24.48 -25.68 2.07
C THR A 703 23.70 -24.48 2.64
N GLY A 704 22.89 -23.79 1.84
CA GLY A 704 21.94 -22.76 2.30
C GLY A 704 22.47 -21.33 2.38
N GLU A 705 23.73 -21.09 1.98
CA GLU A 705 24.33 -19.76 1.95
C GLU A 705 23.61 -18.78 1.00
N TRP A 706 23.69 -17.48 1.31
CA TRP A 706 23.00 -16.44 0.56
C TRP A 706 23.94 -15.78 -0.47
N PRO A 707 23.79 -16.04 -1.79
CA PRO A 707 24.56 -15.36 -2.83
C PRO A 707 24.16 -13.90 -2.95
N SER A 708 25.12 -13.03 -3.23
CA SER A 708 24.93 -11.59 -3.30
C SER A 708 25.92 -10.92 -4.25
N LEU A 709 25.45 -9.94 -5.02
CA LEU A 709 26.26 -9.08 -5.88
C LEU A 709 26.32 -7.67 -5.28
N HIS A 710 27.52 -7.17 -5.04
CA HIS A 710 27.74 -5.83 -4.48
C HIS A 710 28.09 -4.87 -5.62
N LEU A 711 27.28 -3.82 -5.79
CA LEU A 711 27.44 -2.78 -6.79
C LEU A 711 27.66 -1.41 -6.11
N HIS A 712 28.22 -0.46 -6.86
CA HIS A 712 28.04 0.96 -6.59
C HIS A 712 27.34 1.62 -7.79
N ASP A 713 26.57 2.68 -7.53
CA ASP A 713 25.93 3.51 -8.56
C ASP A 713 26.74 4.76 -8.93
N ALA A 714 26.20 5.60 -9.81
CA ALA A 714 26.85 6.83 -10.29
C ALA A 714 27.06 7.91 -9.20
N GLN A 715 26.42 7.76 -8.03
CA GLN A 715 26.58 8.61 -6.84
C GLN A 715 27.53 7.96 -5.80
N ASP A 716 28.12 6.81 -6.16
CA ASP A 716 28.92 5.91 -5.30
C ASP A 716 28.13 5.24 -4.16
N THR A 717 26.79 5.22 -4.26
CA THR A 717 25.90 4.53 -3.30
C THR A 717 26.06 3.02 -3.42
N GLN A 718 26.20 2.34 -2.27
CA GLN A 718 26.36 0.87 -2.24
C GLN A 718 25.02 0.14 -2.34
N HIS A 719 24.93 -0.77 -3.31
CA HIS A 719 23.76 -1.63 -3.52
C HIS A 719 24.15 -3.10 -3.38
N VAL A 720 23.38 -3.87 -2.61
CA VAL A 720 23.59 -5.31 -2.43
C VAL A 720 22.40 -6.05 -3.02
N LEU A 721 22.58 -6.60 -4.21
CA LEU A 721 21.57 -7.43 -4.87
C LEU A 721 21.68 -8.85 -4.30
N ARG A 722 20.54 -9.48 -4.00
CA ARG A 722 20.49 -10.79 -3.32
C ARG A 722 19.75 -11.82 -4.17
N GLY A 723 20.36 -12.99 -4.34
CA GLY A 723 19.73 -14.14 -5.00
C GLY A 723 18.94 -15.01 -4.03
N PRO A 724 18.35 -16.13 -4.49
CA PRO A 724 17.81 -17.17 -3.62
C PRO A 724 18.93 -17.89 -2.85
N LEU A 725 18.62 -18.42 -1.67
CA LEU A 725 19.55 -19.24 -0.87
C LEU A 725 19.99 -20.49 -1.64
N ILE A 726 21.26 -20.88 -1.54
CA ILE A 726 21.84 -22.01 -2.30
C ILE A 726 21.45 -23.34 -1.64
N THR A 727 20.18 -23.73 -1.84
CA THR A 727 19.62 -25.02 -1.41
C THR A 727 19.68 -26.10 -2.50
N TRP A 728 20.30 -25.80 -3.64
CA TRP A 728 20.49 -26.74 -4.77
C TRP A 728 21.94 -27.24 -4.86
N THR A 729 22.12 -28.40 -5.49
CA THR A 729 23.42 -28.96 -5.85
C THR A 729 23.59 -28.94 -7.37
N GLY A 730 24.76 -28.53 -7.86
CA GLY A 730 25.03 -28.40 -9.30
C GLY A 730 24.77 -27.00 -9.85
N TRP A 731 24.89 -26.83 -11.17
CA TRP A 731 24.69 -25.56 -11.86
C TRP A 731 23.23 -25.12 -11.89
N GLN A 732 22.98 -23.87 -11.47
CA GLN A 732 21.72 -23.16 -11.68
C GLN A 732 22.01 -21.73 -12.11
N TYR A 733 21.21 -21.18 -13.02
CA TYR A 733 21.26 -19.76 -13.36
C TYR A 733 20.55 -18.96 -12.27
N VAL A 734 21.18 -17.88 -11.82
CA VAL A 734 20.69 -17.02 -10.74
C VAL A 734 20.65 -15.58 -11.23
N GLU A 735 19.46 -14.98 -11.17
CA GLU A 735 19.26 -13.57 -11.44
C GLU A 735 19.18 -12.75 -10.15
N PHE A 736 19.71 -11.53 -10.22
CA PHE A 736 19.78 -10.53 -9.17
C PHE A 736 19.11 -9.26 -9.71
N ALA A 737 17.86 -9.00 -9.32
CA ALA A 737 17.14 -7.81 -9.75
C ALA A 737 17.83 -6.53 -9.24
N VAL A 738 17.87 -5.49 -10.09
CA VAL A 738 18.37 -4.15 -9.72
C VAL A 738 17.18 -3.31 -9.21
N PRO A 739 17.23 -2.78 -7.98
CA PRO A 739 16.13 -1.97 -7.43
C PRO A 739 15.78 -0.74 -8.27
N ALA A 740 14.53 -0.29 -8.13
CA ALA A 740 14.15 1.07 -8.53
C ALA A 740 15.04 2.10 -7.80
N GLY A 741 15.26 3.25 -8.44
CA GLY A 741 16.12 4.31 -7.89
C GLY A 741 17.62 4.19 -8.14
N VAL A 742 18.13 3.02 -8.50
CA VAL A 742 19.56 2.86 -8.86
C VAL A 742 19.94 3.77 -10.02
N GLN A 743 21.09 4.43 -9.90
CA GLN A 743 21.58 5.45 -10.82
C GLN A 743 22.69 4.88 -11.73
N TYR A 744 22.78 5.36 -12.97
CA TYR A 744 23.64 4.73 -13.99
C TYR A 744 24.71 5.69 -14.54
N PRO A 745 25.93 5.21 -14.85
CA PRO A 745 26.36 3.80 -14.85
C PRO A 745 26.51 3.19 -13.45
N VAL A 746 26.41 1.86 -13.37
CA VAL A 746 26.73 1.08 -12.16
C VAL A 746 28.02 0.30 -12.37
N ARG A 747 28.67 -0.08 -11.27
CA ARG A 747 29.95 -0.80 -11.28
C ARG A 747 29.99 -1.91 -10.23
N VAL A 748 30.39 -3.10 -10.66
CA VAL A 748 30.48 -4.27 -9.78
C VAL A 748 31.70 -4.14 -8.87
N ARG A 749 31.45 -4.19 -7.56
CA ARG A 749 32.50 -4.18 -6.54
C ARG A 749 33.00 -5.58 -6.22
N ARG A 750 32.11 -6.59 -6.17
CA ARG A 750 32.40 -8.01 -5.84
C ARG A 750 31.16 -8.91 -5.92
N PHE A 751 31.37 -10.20 -6.10
CA PHE A 751 30.39 -11.24 -5.72
C PHE A 751 30.71 -11.76 -4.32
N TYR A 752 29.71 -12.25 -3.58
CA TYR A 752 29.94 -12.94 -2.31
C TYR A 752 28.82 -13.90 -1.92
N VAL A 753 29.11 -14.75 -0.95
CA VAL A 753 28.10 -15.53 -0.21
C VAL A 753 28.16 -15.18 1.27
N ALA A 754 27.01 -15.22 1.95
CA ALA A 754 26.90 -14.90 3.38
C ALA A 754 26.02 -15.88 4.15
N GLU A 755 26.30 -16.01 5.44
CA GLU A 755 25.50 -16.78 6.39
C GLU A 755 25.18 -15.91 7.62
N ALA A 756 23.90 -15.84 7.97
CA ALA A 756 23.35 -15.05 9.06
C ALA A 756 22.84 -15.91 10.23
N ASN A 757 22.50 -17.17 9.99
CA ASN A 757 22.07 -18.11 11.02
C ASN A 757 23.27 -18.49 11.92
N ALA A 758 23.17 -18.19 13.21
CA ALA A 758 24.21 -18.50 14.19
C ALA A 758 24.45 -20.02 14.34
N ALA A 759 23.44 -20.86 14.10
CA ALA A 759 23.53 -22.31 14.26
C ALA A 759 24.15 -23.04 13.05
N ALA A 760 24.18 -22.41 11.87
CA ALA A 760 24.62 -23.03 10.62
C ALA A 760 26.16 -22.97 10.46
N GLN A 761 26.88 -23.84 11.16
CA GLN A 761 28.34 -23.86 11.19
C GLN A 761 28.89 -24.92 10.20
N TYR A 762 29.44 -24.51 9.06
CA TYR A 762 29.90 -25.40 7.98
C TYR A 762 31.06 -24.84 7.16
N THR A 763 31.68 -25.73 6.37
CA THR A 763 32.61 -25.40 5.27
C THR A 763 31.94 -25.75 3.94
N SER A 764 32.05 -24.91 2.92
CA SER A 764 31.50 -25.19 1.57
C SER A 764 32.33 -24.52 0.48
N GLU A 765 31.93 -24.72 -0.77
CA GLU A 765 32.42 -23.98 -1.93
C GLU A 765 31.30 -23.76 -2.94
N VAL A 766 31.45 -22.72 -3.77
CA VAL A 766 30.69 -22.53 -5.02
C VAL A 766 31.67 -22.34 -6.17
N ILE A 767 31.21 -22.59 -7.39
CA ILE A 767 31.84 -22.09 -8.61
C ILE A 767 30.86 -21.12 -9.25
N ILE A 768 31.31 -19.90 -9.56
CA ILE A 768 30.51 -18.91 -10.30
C ILE A 768 31.06 -18.76 -11.72
N ASP A 769 30.17 -18.47 -12.66
CA ASP A 769 30.53 -18.30 -14.06
C ASP A 769 29.53 -17.41 -14.83
N ASP A 770 29.90 -16.94 -16.01
CA ASP A 770 29.01 -16.26 -16.97
C ASP A 770 28.19 -15.09 -16.35
N LEU A 771 28.85 -14.18 -15.63
CA LEU A 771 28.20 -12.98 -15.08
C LEU A 771 27.88 -11.99 -16.21
N VAL A 772 26.59 -11.74 -16.41
CA VAL A 772 26.02 -10.81 -17.39
C VAL A 772 25.14 -9.75 -16.73
N ALA A 773 25.01 -8.60 -17.38
CA ALA A 773 24.06 -7.55 -17.07
C ALA A 773 22.88 -7.64 -18.06
N LYS A 774 21.64 -7.64 -17.55
CA LYS A 774 20.41 -7.67 -18.35
C LYS A 774 19.98 -6.25 -18.69
N VAL A 775 20.44 -5.74 -19.83
CA VAL A 775 20.33 -4.32 -20.20
C VAL A 775 19.19 -4.09 -21.21
N PRO A 776 18.23 -3.20 -20.95
CA PRO A 776 17.19 -2.84 -21.92
C PRO A 776 17.77 -2.00 -23.08
N PRO A 777 17.19 -2.03 -24.27
CA PRO A 777 17.61 -1.15 -25.37
C PRO A 777 17.51 0.33 -24.99
N THR A 778 18.56 1.11 -25.29
CA THR A 778 18.63 2.55 -24.99
C THR A 778 17.46 3.31 -25.60
N VAL A 779 16.93 4.29 -24.88
CA VAL A 779 15.86 5.19 -25.35
C VAL A 779 16.23 6.64 -25.01
N ASP A 780 16.33 7.48 -26.04
CA ASP A 780 16.65 8.90 -25.90
C ASP A 780 15.40 9.67 -25.44
N VAL A 781 15.23 9.80 -24.13
CA VAL A 781 14.09 10.52 -23.54
C VAL A 781 14.36 12.04 -23.56
N PRO A 782 13.44 12.87 -24.08
CA PRO A 782 13.56 14.32 -24.00
C PRO A 782 13.66 14.78 -22.54
N ALA A 783 14.65 15.63 -22.23
CA ALA A 783 14.85 16.14 -20.88
C ALA A 783 13.61 16.94 -20.41
N ALA A 784 13.04 16.52 -19.28
CA ALA A 784 11.96 17.26 -18.64
C ALA A 784 12.50 18.53 -17.98
N ALA A 785 11.86 19.67 -18.20
CA ALA A 785 12.20 20.90 -17.48
C ALA A 785 11.91 20.73 -15.98
N PRO A 786 12.84 21.11 -15.07
CA PRO A 786 12.60 21.11 -13.63
C PRO A 786 11.31 21.83 -13.26
N ARG A 787 10.59 21.28 -12.28
CA ARG A 787 9.32 21.84 -11.76
C ARG A 787 9.44 22.08 -10.27
N THR A 788 8.87 23.18 -9.83
CA THR A 788 8.64 23.52 -8.42
C THR A 788 7.31 24.26 -8.33
N ASP A 789 6.52 23.99 -7.29
CA ASP A 789 5.27 24.70 -7.03
C ASP A 789 5.51 26.22 -6.86
N ARG A 790 4.44 27.00 -7.07
CA ARG A 790 4.47 28.46 -6.95
C ARG A 790 4.73 28.98 -5.53
N VAL A 791 4.69 28.11 -4.50
CA VAL A 791 5.11 28.46 -3.13
C VAL A 791 6.60 28.80 -3.08
N VAL A 792 7.45 28.26 -3.96
CA VAL A 792 8.89 28.57 -3.95
C VAL A 792 9.14 29.89 -4.67
N VAL A 793 9.69 30.86 -3.94
CA VAL A 793 10.13 32.16 -4.45
C VAL A 793 11.26 31.94 -5.45
N ARG A 794 11.05 32.32 -6.71
CA ARG A 794 12.05 32.19 -7.80
C ARG A 794 12.80 33.49 -8.09
N ASP A 795 12.28 34.60 -7.60
CA ASP A 795 12.77 35.96 -7.82
C ASP A 795 12.29 36.85 -6.65
N GLY A 796 13.23 37.39 -5.88
CA GLY A 796 12.99 38.16 -4.65
C GLY A 796 13.20 37.36 -3.36
N THR A 797 12.85 37.95 -2.20
CA THR A 797 12.98 37.35 -0.85
C THR A 797 11.67 37.41 -0.05
N VAL A 798 11.58 36.63 1.04
CA VAL A 798 10.43 36.66 1.97
C VAL A 798 10.50 37.75 3.05
N ASP A 799 11.53 38.61 3.06
CA ASP A 799 11.74 39.67 4.08
C ASP A 799 10.55 40.64 4.26
N GLY A 800 9.71 40.78 3.23
CA GLY A 800 8.52 41.63 3.26
C GLY A 800 7.28 41.04 3.93
N ALA A 801 7.31 39.76 4.35
CA ALA A 801 6.17 39.09 4.93
C ALA A 801 5.82 39.60 6.35
N PRO A 802 4.53 39.60 6.75
CA PRO A 802 4.10 40.02 8.10
C PRO A 802 4.81 39.34 9.27
N TRP A 803 5.21 38.08 9.11
CA TRP A 803 6.12 37.35 10.00
C TRP A 803 6.75 36.16 9.25
N ARG A 804 7.80 35.54 9.81
CA ARG A 804 8.59 34.49 9.14
C ARG A 804 8.99 33.35 10.06
N PHE A 805 9.22 32.15 9.52
CA PHE A 805 9.86 31.05 10.25
C PHE A 805 10.88 30.31 9.37
N ALA A 806 11.94 29.79 9.97
CA ALA A 806 12.97 29.02 9.26
C ALA A 806 12.84 27.52 9.52
N VAL A 807 13.32 26.71 8.57
CA VAL A 807 13.40 25.24 8.66
C VAL A 807 14.79 24.76 8.24
N LEU A 808 15.38 23.85 9.01
CA LEU A 808 16.59 23.10 8.65
C LEU A 808 16.43 21.60 8.97
N SER A 809 17.14 20.75 8.24
CA SER A 809 17.13 19.28 8.36
C SER A 809 18.51 18.71 8.02
N ASP A 810 18.76 17.44 8.33
CA ASP A 810 19.83 16.64 7.71
C ASP A 810 21.23 17.28 7.84
N ALA A 811 21.59 17.63 9.08
CA ALA A 811 22.95 18.01 9.46
C ALA A 811 23.80 16.78 9.83
N GLN A 812 23.19 15.75 10.44
CA GLN A 812 23.74 14.43 10.72
C GLN A 812 25.17 14.41 11.31
N PHE A 813 25.43 15.18 12.37
CA PHE A 813 26.74 15.15 13.06
C PHE A 813 26.76 14.20 14.28
N VAL A 814 27.97 13.81 14.69
CA VAL A 814 28.25 12.97 15.88
C VAL A 814 29.09 13.70 16.91
N ALA A 815 28.87 13.44 18.20
CA ALA A 815 29.75 13.92 19.27
C ALA A 815 31.11 13.17 19.34
N ALA A 816 31.27 12.10 18.55
CA ALA A 816 32.54 11.42 18.36
C ALA A 816 33.54 12.21 17.49
N ASP A 817 33.05 13.15 16.66
CA ASP A 817 33.86 14.03 15.82
C ASP A 817 33.31 15.47 15.84
N PRO A 818 33.49 16.20 16.96
CA PRO A 818 32.86 17.49 17.21
C PRO A 818 33.46 18.65 16.40
N ASP A 819 34.59 18.43 15.73
CA ASP A 819 35.30 19.40 14.88
C ASP A 819 35.11 19.11 13.38
N SER A 820 34.21 18.19 13.03
CA SER A 820 33.91 17.77 11.65
C SER A 820 33.25 18.84 10.78
N ASP A 821 33.39 18.71 9.46
CA ASP A 821 32.75 19.58 8.46
C ASP A 821 31.22 19.65 8.63
N LEU A 822 30.58 18.58 9.13
CA LEU A 822 29.14 18.54 9.40
C LEU A 822 28.76 19.46 10.58
N VAL A 823 29.56 19.51 11.65
CA VAL A 823 29.38 20.47 12.75
C VAL A 823 29.65 21.91 12.25
N ALA A 824 30.67 22.10 11.41
CA ALA A 824 30.97 23.40 10.83
C ALA A 824 29.80 23.93 9.96
N GLN A 825 29.19 23.07 9.13
CA GLN A 825 28.04 23.39 8.29
C GLN A 825 26.76 23.60 9.11
N ALA A 826 26.51 22.80 10.17
CA ALA A 826 25.41 23.04 11.09
C ALA A 826 25.51 24.43 11.74
N ARG A 827 26.70 24.80 12.24
CA ARG A 827 26.98 26.13 12.81
C ARG A 827 26.87 27.26 11.78
N ARG A 828 27.29 27.03 10.54
CA ARG A 828 27.08 27.97 9.42
C ARG A 828 25.58 28.25 9.24
N THR A 829 24.79 27.20 9.03
CA THR A 829 23.35 27.27 8.79
C THR A 829 22.64 28.06 9.90
N LEU A 830 22.94 27.76 11.17
CA LEU A 830 22.34 28.47 12.32
C LEU A 830 22.69 29.96 12.37
N ARG A 831 23.88 30.37 11.90
CA ARG A 831 24.28 31.78 11.82
C ARG A 831 23.56 32.51 10.68
N GLU A 832 23.39 31.86 9.53
CA GLU A 832 22.63 32.41 8.40
C GLU A 832 21.16 32.60 8.76
N VAL A 833 20.51 31.57 9.33
CA VAL A 833 19.14 31.65 9.90
C VAL A 833 19.02 32.80 10.90
N LYS A 834 19.96 32.94 11.83
CA LYS A 834 19.95 34.00 12.85
C LYS A 834 20.19 35.40 12.26
N ALA A 835 20.90 35.52 11.15
CA ALA A 835 21.12 36.77 10.44
C ALA A 835 19.88 37.24 9.66
N ALA A 836 19.14 36.31 9.06
CA ALA A 836 17.85 36.59 8.41
C ALA A 836 16.83 37.20 9.38
N ARG A 837 16.80 36.67 10.63
CA ARG A 837 15.86 37.02 11.72
C ARG A 837 14.40 36.64 11.41
N PRO A 838 14.09 35.34 11.32
CA PRO A 838 12.74 34.83 11.45
C PRO A 838 12.24 34.94 12.90
N ASP A 839 10.95 34.73 13.13
CA ASP A 839 10.33 34.70 14.46
C ASP A 839 10.82 33.50 15.30
N PHE A 840 11.05 32.36 14.64
CA PHE A 840 11.58 31.12 15.24
C PHE A 840 12.15 30.17 14.17
N LEU A 841 12.87 29.14 14.63
CA LEU A 841 13.44 28.05 13.82
C LEU A 841 12.75 26.71 14.12
N LEU A 842 12.58 25.88 13.10
CA LEU A 842 12.17 24.48 13.17
C LEU A 842 13.29 23.57 12.67
N ILE A 843 13.77 22.68 13.53
CA ILE A 843 14.72 21.62 13.15
C ILE A 843 13.87 20.38 12.80
N ASN A 844 13.71 20.06 11.53
CA ASN A 844 12.86 18.97 11.04
C ASN A 844 13.68 17.69 10.78
N GLY A 845 14.17 17.10 11.87
CA GLY A 845 14.88 15.83 11.93
C GLY A 845 16.33 15.82 11.43
N ASP A 846 17.03 14.76 11.82
CA ASP A 846 18.38 14.38 11.41
C ASP A 846 19.43 15.48 11.64
N PHE A 847 19.36 16.10 12.82
CA PHE A 847 20.36 17.07 13.25
C PHE A 847 21.59 16.35 13.83
N VAL A 848 21.38 15.23 14.53
CA VAL A 848 22.44 14.28 14.92
C VAL A 848 22.43 13.06 14.00
N ASP A 849 23.45 12.20 14.08
CA ASP A 849 23.55 10.96 13.30
C ASP A 849 23.16 9.68 14.08
N THR A 850 23.59 9.56 15.34
CA THR A 850 23.60 8.27 16.06
C THR A 850 22.72 8.17 17.31
N ALA A 851 21.90 9.18 17.62
CA ALA A 851 20.98 9.23 18.77
C ALA A 851 21.60 9.01 20.17
N TYR A 852 22.93 9.04 20.34
CA TYR A 852 23.54 8.85 21.64
C TYR A 852 23.38 10.11 22.51
N PRO A 853 23.31 9.99 23.85
CA PRO A 853 23.17 11.16 24.74
C PRO A 853 24.30 12.20 24.59
N ALA A 854 25.48 11.78 24.13
CA ALA A 854 26.58 12.68 23.79
C ALA A 854 26.26 13.55 22.56
N ASP A 855 25.65 12.97 21.52
CA ASP A 855 25.27 13.70 20.30
C ASP A 855 24.22 14.77 20.63
N PHE A 856 23.22 14.42 21.44
CA PHE A 856 22.22 15.36 21.93
C PHE A 856 22.81 16.45 22.84
N ALA A 857 23.82 16.15 23.65
CA ALA A 857 24.53 17.14 24.45
C ALA A 857 25.39 18.09 23.59
N LEU A 858 25.96 17.62 22.48
CA LEU A 858 26.63 18.47 21.49
C LEU A 858 25.63 19.33 20.72
N ALA A 859 24.53 18.75 20.24
CA ALA A 859 23.47 19.47 19.55
C ALA A 859 22.88 20.59 20.42
N ARG A 860 22.60 20.30 21.70
CA ARG A 860 22.14 21.30 22.67
C ARG A 860 23.14 22.44 22.81
N ARG A 861 24.43 22.12 22.96
CA ARG A 861 25.51 23.13 23.06
C ARG A 861 25.59 24.00 21.79
N ILE A 862 25.53 23.40 20.60
CA ILE A 862 25.55 24.14 19.33
C ILE A 862 24.38 25.13 19.24
N LEU A 863 23.17 24.72 19.63
CA LEU A 863 22.00 25.60 19.64
C LEU A 863 22.12 26.72 20.69
N ASP A 864 22.57 26.41 21.91
CA ASP A 864 22.76 27.40 22.97
C ASP A 864 23.90 28.40 22.64
N GLU A 865 24.94 27.98 21.92
CA GLU A 865 26.07 28.82 21.48
C GLU A 865 25.74 29.71 20.27
N GLU A 866 25.16 29.13 19.20
CA GLU A 866 24.91 29.87 17.96
C GLU A 866 23.62 30.70 18.04
N LEU A 867 22.54 30.16 18.63
CA LEU A 867 21.25 30.84 18.77
C LEU A 867 21.15 31.57 20.12
N GLY A 868 21.30 30.84 21.22
CA GLY A 868 20.99 31.33 22.57
C GLY A 868 19.54 31.86 22.67
N ASP A 869 19.30 32.78 23.60
CA ASP A 869 17.97 33.39 23.81
C ASP A 869 17.51 34.32 22.66
N ALA A 870 18.31 34.50 21.61
CA ALA A 870 18.03 35.46 20.53
C ALA A 870 17.09 34.93 19.43
N LEU A 871 16.89 33.61 19.34
CA LEU A 871 15.96 32.99 18.39
C LEU A 871 15.33 31.73 19.00
N PRO A 872 14.01 31.71 19.27
CA PRO A 872 13.32 30.50 19.70
C PRO A 872 13.44 29.38 18.66
N TRP A 873 13.52 28.13 19.13
CA TRP A 873 13.59 26.96 18.25
C TRP A 873 12.75 25.79 18.76
N TYR A 874 12.24 25.00 17.83
CA TYR A 874 11.59 23.72 18.08
C TYR A 874 12.31 22.63 17.29
N TYR A 875 12.35 21.41 17.83
CA TYR A 875 13.06 20.29 17.24
C TYR A 875 12.11 19.10 17.13
N VAL A 876 12.00 18.56 15.91
CA VAL A 876 11.20 17.39 15.52
C VAL A 876 12.16 16.24 15.23
N PRO A 877 11.93 15.01 15.73
CA PRO A 877 12.83 13.89 15.48
C PRO A 877 12.63 13.26 14.08
N GLY A 878 13.76 12.99 13.42
CA GLY A 878 13.94 12.11 12.27
C GLY A 878 14.47 10.73 12.67
N ASN A 879 14.89 9.92 11.70
CA ASN A 879 15.37 8.55 11.95
C ASN A 879 16.78 8.50 12.55
N HIS A 880 17.64 9.49 12.32
CA HIS A 880 18.96 9.55 12.96
C HIS A 880 18.85 9.91 14.45
N GLU A 881 17.73 10.48 14.89
CA GLU A 881 17.36 10.59 16.31
C GLU A 881 16.90 9.26 16.97
N ILE A 882 16.86 8.15 16.22
CA ILE A 882 16.69 6.78 16.76
C ILE A 882 17.71 5.74 16.28
N MET A 883 18.67 6.08 15.39
CA MET A 883 19.48 5.08 14.68
C MET A 883 20.31 4.18 15.61
N GLY A 884 21.07 4.77 16.53
CA GLY A 884 21.95 4.02 17.45
C GLY A 884 21.37 3.75 18.83
N ALA A 885 20.24 4.38 19.18
CA ALA A 885 19.70 4.38 20.54
C ALA A 885 18.21 4.80 20.57
N PRO A 886 17.44 4.46 21.62
CA PRO A 886 16.00 4.71 21.65
C PRO A 886 15.62 6.20 21.76
N ILE A 887 14.46 6.55 21.20
CA ILE A 887 13.87 7.90 21.19
C ILE A 887 13.73 8.54 22.58
N SER A 888 13.74 7.75 23.66
CA SER A 888 13.81 8.26 25.04
C SER A 888 15.01 9.16 25.30
N ASN A 889 16.12 8.98 24.56
CA ASN A 889 17.30 9.86 24.65
C ASN A 889 16.99 11.27 24.11
N PHE A 890 16.34 11.36 22.95
CA PHE A 890 15.85 12.62 22.40
C PHE A 890 14.87 13.27 23.38
N ALA A 891 13.91 12.49 23.90
CA ALA A 891 12.88 13.01 24.80
C ALA A 891 13.45 13.56 26.12
N ALA A 892 14.50 12.93 26.65
CA ALA A 892 15.22 13.41 27.83
C ALA A 892 16.01 14.72 27.59
N ALA A 893 16.42 15.01 26.36
CA ALA A 893 17.20 16.20 25.99
C ALA A 893 16.34 17.37 25.44
N PHE A 894 15.25 17.06 24.73
CA PHE A 894 14.46 18.02 23.94
C PHE A 894 12.94 17.97 24.17
N GLY A 895 12.45 17.10 25.08
CA GLY A 895 11.06 17.04 25.49
C GLY A 895 10.16 16.25 24.53
N ALA A 896 8.92 16.71 24.34
CA ALA A 896 7.91 15.97 23.59
C ALA A 896 8.29 15.79 22.11
N THR A 897 8.16 14.56 21.61
CA THR A 897 8.47 14.14 20.24
C THR A 897 7.45 14.65 19.21
N SER A 898 6.23 14.96 19.66
CA SER A 898 5.19 15.67 18.92
C SER A 898 4.68 16.87 19.74
N ARG A 899 4.23 17.94 19.08
CA ARG A 899 3.72 19.16 19.76
C ARG A 899 2.74 19.95 18.90
N VAL A 900 1.89 20.74 19.56
CA VAL A 900 0.99 21.72 18.92
C VAL A 900 1.22 23.09 19.53
N PHE A 901 1.29 24.14 18.71
CA PHE A 901 1.35 25.54 19.17
C PHE A 901 0.76 26.50 18.14
N ASP A 902 0.31 27.68 18.59
CA ASP A 902 -0.23 28.74 17.73
C ASP A 902 0.76 29.91 17.66
N HIS A 903 1.03 30.42 16.45
CA HIS A 903 1.82 31.65 16.22
C HIS A 903 1.15 32.53 15.16
N ASN A 904 0.90 33.80 15.48
CA ASN A 904 0.32 34.81 14.57
C ASN A 904 -0.90 34.35 13.72
N GLY A 905 -1.76 33.49 14.29
CA GLY A 905 -2.95 32.96 13.63
C GLY A 905 -2.74 31.67 12.83
N THR A 906 -1.55 31.10 12.83
CA THR A 906 -1.24 29.79 12.23
C THR A 906 -1.02 28.75 13.34
N ARG A 907 -1.66 27.58 13.22
CA ARG A 907 -1.46 26.45 14.13
C ARG A 907 -0.44 25.46 13.57
N PHE A 908 0.65 25.28 14.30
CA PHE A 908 1.70 24.32 13.99
C PHE A 908 1.43 22.98 14.70
N VAL A 909 1.63 21.89 13.97
CA VAL A 909 1.58 20.52 14.48
C VAL A 909 2.86 19.81 14.05
N THR A 910 3.69 19.38 14.99
CA THR A 910 4.86 18.52 14.68
C THR A 910 4.59 17.10 15.11
N LEU A 911 4.96 16.14 14.26
CA LEU A 911 4.76 14.71 14.45
C LEU A 911 6.09 13.98 14.38
N ASN A 912 6.23 12.96 15.22
CA ASN A 912 7.36 12.05 15.21
C ASN A 912 7.19 11.04 14.06
N SER A 913 8.05 11.12 13.05
CA SER A 913 8.11 10.11 11.98
C SER A 913 9.40 9.28 12.03
N SER A 914 10.14 9.28 13.15
CA SER A 914 11.48 8.68 13.24
C SER A 914 11.56 7.21 12.82
N THR A 915 10.45 6.48 12.89
CA THR A 915 10.29 5.07 12.48
C THR A 915 9.89 4.89 11.02
N GLY A 916 9.92 5.94 10.19
CA GLY A 916 9.40 5.94 8.81
C GLY A 916 7.87 5.91 8.72
N THR A 917 7.17 6.05 9.84
CA THR A 917 5.70 5.96 9.98
C THR A 917 5.21 6.87 11.11
N LEU A 918 3.96 7.33 11.01
CA LEU A 918 3.27 8.11 12.04
C LEU A 918 2.80 7.23 13.20
N ARG A 919 2.40 5.97 12.97
CA ARG A 919 2.01 5.05 14.04
C ARG A 919 3.18 4.63 14.92
N GLY A 920 4.36 4.42 14.33
CA GLY A 920 5.56 4.03 15.08
C GLY A 920 6.09 5.13 16.01
N GLY A 921 5.74 6.40 15.75
CA GLY A 921 5.91 7.50 16.69
C GLY A 921 4.87 7.57 17.82
N GLY A 922 3.83 6.74 17.78
CA GLY A 922 2.75 6.60 18.75
C GLY A 922 1.38 7.05 18.20
N PHE A 923 0.40 6.15 18.13
CA PHE A 923 -0.93 6.41 17.53
C PHE A 923 -1.69 7.62 18.12
N ASP A 924 -1.45 7.98 19.37
CA ASP A 924 -2.01 9.18 20.00
C ASP A 924 -1.66 10.47 19.23
N GLN A 925 -0.53 10.52 18.50
CA GLN A 925 -0.20 11.68 17.67
C GLN A 925 -1.05 11.77 16.40
N VAL A 926 -1.49 10.63 15.85
CA VAL A 926 -2.40 10.56 14.70
C VAL A 926 -3.78 11.07 15.11
N ARG A 927 -4.26 10.62 16.28
CA ARG A 927 -5.47 11.17 16.92
C ARG A 927 -5.35 12.67 17.17
N MET A 928 -4.24 13.10 17.79
CA MET A 928 -3.96 14.51 18.07
C MET A 928 -3.98 15.35 16.79
N LEU A 929 -3.46 14.85 15.66
CA LEU A 929 -3.57 15.54 14.36
C LEU A 929 -5.04 15.73 13.94
N ARG A 930 -5.85 14.66 13.96
CA ARG A 930 -7.29 14.71 13.61
C ARG A 930 -8.04 15.72 14.49
N GLU A 931 -7.91 15.56 15.81
CA GLU A 931 -8.52 16.41 16.83
C GLU A 931 -8.08 17.87 16.69
N THR A 932 -6.79 18.11 16.37
CA THR A 932 -6.25 19.46 16.16
C THR A 932 -6.76 20.10 14.88
N LEU A 933 -6.92 19.36 13.78
CA LEU A 933 -7.47 19.87 12.53
C LEU A 933 -8.96 20.27 12.68
N ASP A 934 -9.76 19.52 13.42
CA ASP A 934 -11.17 19.88 13.65
C ASP A 934 -11.34 21.02 14.67
N ALA A 935 -10.47 21.10 15.68
CA ALA A 935 -10.35 22.29 16.53
C ALA A 935 -9.92 23.52 15.73
N ALA A 936 -8.93 23.39 14.84
CA ALA A 936 -8.48 24.45 13.96
C ALA A 936 -9.55 24.87 12.94
N ALA A 937 -10.42 23.95 12.49
CA ALA A 937 -11.49 24.26 11.54
C ALA A 937 -12.52 25.22 12.15
N THR A 938 -12.84 25.05 13.43
CA THR A 938 -13.87 25.83 14.14
C THR A 938 -13.33 27.09 14.83
N ASP A 939 -12.07 27.12 15.26
CA ASP A 939 -11.45 28.27 15.92
C ASP A 939 -11.28 29.46 14.96
N ARG A 940 -11.94 30.58 15.24
CA ARG A 940 -11.88 31.80 14.41
C ARG A 940 -10.55 32.56 14.50
N ARG A 941 -9.67 32.20 15.45
CA ARG A 941 -8.34 32.81 15.60
C ARG A 941 -7.28 32.14 14.72
N VAL A 942 -7.57 30.94 14.22
CA VAL A 942 -6.68 30.17 13.34
C VAL A 942 -7.08 30.41 11.89
N GLY A 943 -6.23 31.07 11.11
CA GLY A 943 -6.36 31.27 9.66
C GLY A 943 -5.72 30.16 8.83
N SER A 944 -4.69 29.49 9.37
CA SER A 944 -3.96 28.42 8.67
C SER A 944 -3.43 27.31 9.60
N VAL A 945 -3.05 26.17 9.03
CA VAL A 945 -2.34 25.07 9.71
C VAL A 945 -1.03 24.71 8.98
N VAL A 946 -0.01 24.30 9.74
CA VAL A 946 1.25 23.72 9.22
C VAL A 946 1.51 22.38 9.88
N VAL A 947 1.75 21.33 9.08
CA VAL A 947 2.14 20.00 9.58
C VAL A 947 3.62 19.71 9.27
N LEU A 948 4.35 19.53 10.37
CA LEU A 948 5.74 19.14 10.61
C LEU A 948 6.06 17.65 10.72
N HIS A 949 6.74 16.97 9.79
CA HIS A 949 7.52 15.77 10.16
C HIS A 949 8.63 15.42 9.16
N HIS A 950 9.65 14.70 9.63
CA HIS A 950 10.87 14.42 8.86
C HIS A 950 10.64 13.65 7.55
N HIS A 951 10.05 12.45 7.57
CA HIS A 951 9.79 11.66 6.35
C HIS A 951 8.57 12.21 5.60
N PRO A 952 8.66 12.75 4.38
CA PRO A 952 7.50 13.27 3.64
C PRO A 952 6.53 12.16 3.17
N PRO A 953 5.25 12.46 2.90
CA PRO A 953 4.32 11.52 2.25
C PRO A 953 4.75 11.06 0.85
N ARG A 954 5.54 11.89 0.15
CA ARG A 954 6.06 11.65 -1.20
C ARG A 954 7.54 11.98 -1.24
N ASP A 955 8.33 11.06 -1.79
CA ASP A 955 9.71 11.31 -2.20
C ASP A 955 9.72 11.56 -3.73
N PRO A 956 10.17 12.74 -4.21
CA PRO A 956 10.19 13.08 -5.63
C PRO A 956 11.29 12.36 -6.44
N SER A 957 12.19 11.62 -5.78
CA SER A 957 13.25 10.87 -6.45
C SER A 957 12.71 9.64 -7.22
N PRO A 958 13.45 9.14 -8.23
CA PRO A 958 13.11 7.86 -8.88
C PRO A 958 13.22 6.63 -7.97
N ALA A 959 13.74 6.77 -6.74
CA ALA A 959 13.86 5.70 -5.76
C ALA A 959 12.62 5.58 -4.87
N GLN A 960 12.00 6.72 -4.53
CA GLN A 960 10.90 6.81 -3.58
C GLN A 960 11.19 6.15 -2.21
N ALA A 961 12.47 6.09 -1.83
CA ALA A 961 12.96 5.40 -0.64
C ALA A 961 12.90 6.25 0.63
N SER A 962 12.78 7.57 0.49
CA SER A 962 12.82 8.54 1.58
C SER A 962 11.44 9.15 1.89
N GLN A 963 10.38 8.35 1.84
CA GLN A 963 9.00 8.75 2.17
C GLN A 963 8.40 7.91 3.30
N LEU A 964 7.23 8.31 3.82
CA LEU A 964 6.44 7.48 4.74
C LEU A 964 6.24 6.07 4.16
N GLY A 965 6.71 5.05 4.88
CA GLY A 965 6.65 3.65 4.45
C GLY A 965 5.23 3.10 4.43
N ASP A 966 4.39 3.53 5.38
CA ASP A 966 2.95 3.27 5.33
C ASP A 966 2.29 4.23 4.33
N ARG A 967 1.85 3.67 3.20
CA ARG A 967 1.25 4.45 2.12
C ARG A 967 -0.19 4.89 2.42
N LYS A 968 -0.90 4.20 3.32
CA LYS A 968 -2.23 4.61 3.78
C LYS A 968 -2.13 5.78 4.75
N GLU A 969 -1.11 5.84 5.62
CA GLU A 969 -0.79 7.03 6.43
C GLU A 969 -0.52 8.26 5.54
N ALA A 970 0.27 8.09 4.49
CA ALA A 970 0.56 9.15 3.52
C ALA A 970 -0.72 9.66 2.83
N ALA A 971 -1.57 8.77 2.33
CA ALA A 971 -2.85 9.12 1.73
C ALA A 971 -3.81 9.80 2.73
N LEU A 972 -3.85 9.32 3.98
CA LEU A 972 -4.70 9.87 5.04
C LEU A 972 -4.30 11.31 5.39
N LEU A 973 -3.00 11.60 5.49
CA LEU A 973 -2.50 12.94 5.75
C LEU A 973 -2.78 13.90 4.57
N GLU A 974 -2.57 13.44 3.33
CA GLU A 974 -2.90 14.22 2.12
C GLU A 974 -4.39 14.55 2.05
N GLN A 975 -5.26 13.55 2.27
CA GLN A 975 -6.70 13.76 2.35
C GLN A 975 -7.05 14.74 3.47
N TRP A 976 -6.51 14.57 4.68
CA TRP A 976 -6.90 15.41 5.83
C TRP A 976 -6.54 16.89 5.65
N LEU A 977 -5.42 17.20 5.00
CA LEU A 977 -5.03 18.58 4.73
C LEU A 977 -5.83 19.19 3.57
N ALA A 978 -6.09 18.43 2.51
CA ALA A 978 -6.98 18.84 1.42
C ALA A 978 -8.42 19.06 1.92
N ASP A 979 -8.98 18.12 2.68
CA ASP A 979 -10.32 18.23 3.29
C ASP A 979 -10.39 19.35 4.33
N PHE A 980 -9.30 19.67 5.04
CA PHE A 980 -9.25 20.85 5.89
C PHE A 980 -9.34 22.13 5.06
N GLN A 981 -8.49 22.29 4.04
CA GLN A 981 -8.46 23.49 3.20
C GLN A 981 -9.77 23.68 2.43
N HIS A 982 -10.30 22.65 1.76
CA HIS A 982 -11.55 22.74 0.99
C HIS A 982 -12.78 23.03 1.87
N ARG A 983 -12.94 22.36 3.02
CA ARG A 983 -14.12 22.55 3.89
C ARG A 983 -14.12 23.89 4.63
N THR A 984 -12.97 24.50 4.88
CA THR A 984 -12.85 25.71 5.71
C THR A 984 -12.49 26.96 4.91
N GLY A 985 -11.73 26.81 3.82
CA GLY A 985 -11.03 27.85 3.07
C GLY A 985 -9.73 28.34 3.73
N LYS A 986 -9.36 27.78 4.88
CA LYS A 986 -8.14 28.14 5.63
C LYS A 986 -6.89 27.57 4.96
N GLY A 987 -5.75 28.21 5.18
CA GLY A 987 -4.49 27.73 4.62
C GLY A 987 -4.05 26.40 5.23
N ALA A 988 -3.52 25.50 4.40
CA ALA A 988 -2.75 24.34 4.86
C ALA A 988 -1.36 24.32 4.22
N LEU A 989 -0.39 23.72 4.88
CA LEU A 989 0.98 23.49 4.40
C LEU A 989 1.53 22.21 5.06
N PHE A 990 2.25 21.40 4.28
CA PHE A 990 3.10 20.34 4.79
C PHE A 990 4.58 20.67 4.57
N VAL A 991 5.44 20.33 5.55
CA VAL A 991 6.90 20.45 5.43
C VAL A 991 7.62 19.15 5.83
N GLY A 992 8.45 18.62 4.92
CA GLY A 992 9.28 17.43 5.08
C GLY A 992 10.79 17.72 5.12
N GLY A 993 11.58 16.67 5.31
CA GLY A 993 13.05 16.63 5.18
C GLY A 993 13.47 15.29 4.56
N HIS A 994 14.54 14.66 5.08
CA HIS A 994 14.93 13.25 4.87
C HIS A 994 15.43 12.86 3.47
N VAL A 995 14.75 13.29 2.40
CA VAL A 995 15.13 13.02 1.00
C VAL A 995 16.47 13.68 0.64
N GLY A 996 16.90 14.68 1.41
CA GLY A 996 18.10 15.47 1.13
C GLY A 996 18.07 16.20 -0.22
N THR A 997 16.88 16.72 -0.55
CA THR A 997 16.56 17.40 -1.80
C THR A 997 15.58 18.53 -1.51
N PHE A 998 15.91 19.75 -1.94
CA PHE A 998 15.01 20.90 -1.89
C PHE A 998 13.93 20.77 -2.96
N HIS A 999 12.66 20.59 -2.55
CA HIS A 999 11.55 20.33 -3.47
C HIS A 999 10.24 20.96 -3.02
N ALA A 1000 9.34 21.24 -3.97
CA ALA A 1000 7.95 21.57 -3.69
C ALA A 1000 7.04 21.15 -4.85
N ASP A 1001 5.93 20.46 -4.55
CA ASP A 1001 4.77 20.24 -5.43
C ASP A 1001 3.48 20.56 -4.65
N ARG A 1002 2.32 20.42 -5.30
CA ARG A 1002 1.01 20.70 -4.70
C ARG A 1002 0.06 19.52 -4.90
N VAL A 1003 -0.65 19.13 -3.83
CA VAL A 1003 -1.62 18.02 -3.84
C VAL A 1003 -2.97 18.58 -3.41
N ASP A 1004 -3.97 18.50 -4.29
CA ASP A 1004 -5.35 18.94 -4.02
C ASP A 1004 -5.41 20.32 -3.31
N GLY A 1005 -4.68 21.30 -3.86
CA GLY A 1005 -4.57 22.68 -3.38
C GLY A 1005 -3.51 22.94 -2.31
N VAL A 1006 -3.04 21.93 -1.58
CA VAL A 1006 -2.11 22.08 -0.44
C VAL A 1006 -0.65 22.00 -0.90
N PRO A 1007 0.24 22.95 -0.53
CA PRO A 1007 1.67 22.85 -0.85
C PRO A 1007 2.36 21.79 0.03
N TYR A 1008 3.23 21.00 -0.59
CA TYR A 1008 4.11 20.03 0.06
C TYR A 1008 5.55 20.43 -0.21
N VAL A 1009 6.22 20.98 0.81
CA VAL A 1009 7.61 21.44 0.72
C VAL A 1009 8.53 20.42 1.38
N ILE A 1010 9.66 20.10 0.77
CA ILE A 1010 10.71 19.25 1.33
C ILE A 1010 11.96 20.10 1.46
N ASN A 1011 12.43 20.29 2.70
CA ASN A 1011 13.68 20.96 2.99
C ASN A 1011 14.85 20.00 2.72
N GLY A 1012 15.91 20.48 2.05
CA GLY A 1012 17.12 19.68 1.81
C GLY A 1012 18.16 19.77 2.93
N ASN A 1013 19.34 19.23 2.67
CA ASN A 1013 20.37 19.05 3.71
C ASN A 1013 21.02 20.37 4.16
N ALA A 1014 21.16 20.54 5.48
CA ALA A 1014 22.05 21.56 6.05
C ALA A 1014 23.53 21.13 5.96
N GLY A 1015 23.84 19.87 6.31
CA GLY A 1015 25.23 19.39 6.41
C GLY A 1015 25.59 18.29 5.42
N LYS A 1016 24.77 17.24 5.34
CA LYS A 1016 25.01 16.01 4.58
C LYS A 1016 25.09 16.25 3.06
N THR A 1017 25.86 15.44 2.34
CA THR A 1017 25.88 15.43 0.87
C THR A 1017 24.47 15.22 0.29
N PRO A 1018 23.96 16.10 -0.60
CA PRO A 1018 22.62 15.98 -1.17
C PRO A 1018 22.43 14.75 -2.06
N SER A 1019 21.22 14.16 -2.01
CA SER A 1019 20.90 12.85 -2.62
C SER A 1019 20.64 12.91 -4.14
N THR A 1020 20.39 14.09 -4.69
CA THR A 1020 19.91 14.31 -6.07
C THR A 1020 20.87 15.17 -6.90
N PRO A 1021 20.66 15.31 -8.22
CA PRO A 1021 21.35 16.30 -9.07
C PRO A 1021 21.12 17.75 -8.61
N ALA A 1022 22.10 18.63 -8.85
CA ALA A 1022 22.07 20.01 -8.36
C ALA A 1022 20.98 20.89 -9.01
N ASP A 1023 20.63 20.59 -10.26
CA ASP A 1023 19.52 21.16 -11.03
C ASP A 1023 18.13 20.63 -10.60
N GLN A 1024 18.08 19.67 -9.66
CA GLN A 1024 16.86 18.99 -9.20
C GLN A 1024 16.63 19.16 -7.69
N GLY A 1025 17.29 20.13 -7.06
CA GLY A 1025 17.18 20.40 -5.62
C GLY A 1025 18.30 19.79 -4.77
N GLY A 1026 19.25 19.08 -5.38
CA GLY A 1026 20.40 18.51 -4.70
C GLY A 1026 21.46 19.55 -4.39
N PHE A 1027 21.23 20.40 -3.39
CA PHE A 1027 22.20 21.34 -2.83
C PHE A 1027 22.07 21.39 -1.31
N THR A 1028 23.08 21.92 -0.61
CA THR A 1028 22.98 22.19 0.83
C THR A 1028 22.46 23.59 1.10
N GLY A 1029 21.75 23.80 2.22
CA GLY A 1029 21.15 25.08 2.59
C GLY A 1029 20.08 24.94 3.68
N TRP A 1030 19.13 25.86 3.69
CA TRP A 1030 17.96 25.84 4.57
C TRP A 1030 16.75 26.53 3.90
N THR A 1031 15.57 26.49 4.51
CA THR A 1031 14.35 27.13 3.98
C THR A 1031 13.85 28.22 4.92
N GLU A 1032 13.50 29.39 4.40
CA GLU A 1032 12.71 30.40 5.10
C GLU A 1032 11.28 30.46 4.56
N PHE A 1033 10.29 30.66 5.43
CA PHE A 1033 8.89 30.79 5.05
C PHE A 1033 8.38 32.16 5.46
N GLY A 1034 7.88 32.94 4.49
CA GLY A 1034 7.13 34.17 4.73
C GLY A 1034 5.64 33.88 4.83
N VAL A 1035 4.96 34.43 5.83
CA VAL A 1035 3.53 34.15 6.08
C VAL A 1035 2.69 35.42 6.12
N ASP A 1036 1.67 35.48 5.26
CA ASP A 1036 0.58 36.47 5.30
C ASP A 1036 -0.71 35.79 5.80
N PRO A 1037 -1.19 36.07 7.03
CA PRO A 1037 -2.28 35.33 7.65
C PRO A 1037 -3.62 35.40 6.89
N VAL A 1038 -4.16 34.24 6.49
CA VAL A 1038 -5.45 34.12 5.77
C VAL A 1038 -6.56 34.85 6.52
N THR A 1039 -7.13 35.88 5.88
CA THR A 1039 -8.23 36.64 6.49
C THR A 1039 -9.53 35.84 6.47
N PRO A 1040 -10.47 36.06 7.42
CA PRO A 1040 -11.76 35.37 7.43
C PRO A 1040 -12.57 35.55 6.13
N ALA A 1041 -12.42 36.68 5.43
CA ALA A 1041 -13.09 36.96 4.16
C ALA A 1041 -12.56 36.10 3.00
N GLU A 1042 -11.29 35.70 3.08
CA GLU A 1042 -10.61 34.89 2.06
C GLU A 1042 -10.81 33.41 2.29
N ALA A 1043 -10.83 32.96 3.54
CA ALA A 1043 -11.34 31.64 3.88
C ALA A 1043 -12.80 31.49 3.44
N ASP A 1044 -13.62 32.53 3.65
CA ASP A 1044 -14.98 32.58 3.12
C ASP A 1044 -15.06 32.56 1.58
N ARG A 1045 -14.08 33.14 0.87
CA ARG A 1045 -13.96 33.08 -0.59
C ARG A 1045 -13.61 31.66 -1.05
N ALA A 1046 -12.52 31.10 -0.56
CA ALA A 1046 -12.02 29.78 -0.94
C ALA A 1046 -13.03 28.67 -0.61
N ARG A 1047 -13.67 28.70 0.57
CA ARG A 1047 -14.71 27.73 0.94
C ARG A 1047 -15.95 27.76 0.02
N ARG A 1048 -16.23 28.90 -0.64
CA ARG A 1048 -17.35 29.03 -1.59
C ARG A 1048 -16.99 28.63 -3.02
N ASP A 1049 -15.71 28.59 -3.37
CA ASP A 1049 -15.21 28.14 -4.67
C ASP A 1049 -13.89 27.36 -4.51
N PRO A 1050 -13.95 26.11 -3.99
CA PRO A 1050 -12.76 25.35 -3.58
C PRO A 1050 -11.89 24.87 -4.74
N LEU A 1051 -12.25 25.16 -5.99
CA LEU A 1051 -11.49 24.83 -7.20
C LEU A 1051 -10.92 26.09 -7.89
N ALA A 1052 -11.14 27.27 -7.30
CA ALA A 1052 -10.39 28.47 -7.64
C ALA A 1052 -9.01 28.44 -6.96
N GLU A 1053 -8.13 29.37 -7.34
CA GLU A 1053 -6.83 29.54 -6.68
C GLU A 1053 -7.01 29.78 -5.17
N GLY A 1054 -6.38 28.93 -4.36
CA GLY A 1054 -6.41 29.01 -2.90
C GLY A 1054 -5.81 30.32 -2.37
N PRO A 1055 -5.98 30.64 -1.06
CA PRO A 1055 -5.34 31.82 -0.48
C PRO A 1055 -3.81 31.71 -0.62
N ARG A 1056 -3.17 32.76 -1.17
CA ARG A 1056 -1.72 32.90 -1.13
C ARG A 1056 -1.35 33.48 0.22
N TRP A 1057 -0.94 32.59 1.12
CA TRP A 1057 -0.77 32.89 2.55
C TRP A 1057 0.63 32.53 3.06
N VAL A 1058 1.39 31.77 2.26
CA VAL A 1058 2.75 31.35 2.56
C VAL A 1058 3.55 31.27 1.27
N ASP A 1059 4.77 31.77 1.31
CA ASP A 1059 5.81 31.64 0.28
C ASP A 1059 7.09 31.11 0.96
N ALA A 1060 7.94 30.41 0.22
CA ALA A 1060 9.13 29.71 0.71
C ALA A 1060 10.38 30.11 -0.09
N GLU A 1061 11.45 30.48 0.62
CA GLU A 1061 12.75 30.85 0.06
C GLU A 1061 13.79 29.77 0.39
N PHE A 1062 14.35 29.15 -0.65
CA PHE A 1062 15.35 28.09 -0.51
C PHE A 1062 16.75 28.72 -0.51
N HIS A 1063 17.24 29.04 0.70
CA HIS A 1063 18.56 29.61 0.98
C HIS A 1063 19.67 28.57 0.75
N ALA A 1064 20.06 28.38 -0.50
CA ALA A 1064 21.20 27.56 -0.87
C ALA A 1064 22.50 28.13 -0.26
N HIS A 1065 23.35 27.28 0.32
CA HIS A 1065 24.68 27.70 0.77
C HIS A 1065 25.53 28.15 -0.44
N ALA A 1066 26.07 29.36 -0.40
CA ALA A 1066 26.95 29.88 -1.43
C ALA A 1066 28.32 30.27 -0.84
N ASP A 1067 29.40 29.73 -1.39
CA ASP A 1067 30.79 30.17 -1.10
C ASP A 1067 31.27 31.20 -2.13
N ARG A 1068 30.68 31.14 -3.34
CA ARG A 1068 30.86 32.08 -4.43
C ARG A 1068 29.62 32.03 -5.31
N LEU A 1069 29.16 33.19 -5.75
CA LEU A 1069 28.15 33.34 -6.80
C LEU A 1069 28.82 33.94 -8.05
N THR A 1070 28.39 33.51 -9.24
CA THR A 1070 28.84 34.05 -10.52
C THR A 1070 27.66 34.22 -11.47
N VAL A 1071 27.74 35.20 -12.38
CA VAL A 1071 26.73 35.43 -13.43
C VAL A 1071 27.42 35.55 -14.78
N ALA A 1072 26.97 34.73 -15.73
CA ALA A 1072 27.40 34.72 -17.11
C ALA A 1072 26.34 35.42 -17.97
N ALA A 1073 26.72 36.53 -18.60
CA ALA A 1073 25.85 37.36 -19.42
C ALA A 1073 26.62 37.87 -20.66
N PRO A 1074 25.95 38.17 -21.78
CA PRO A 1074 26.61 38.71 -22.97
C PRO A 1074 27.09 40.15 -22.72
N ALA A 1075 28.24 40.52 -23.29
CA ALA A 1075 28.74 41.90 -23.21
C ALA A 1075 27.83 42.91 -23.93
N SER A 1076 27.07 42.46 -24.94
CA SER A 1076 26.04 43.24 -25.61
C SER A 1076 24.88 42.40 -26.14
N VAL A 1077 23.70 43.00 -26.23
CA VAL A 1077 22.47 42.39 -26.81
C VAL A 1077 21.82 43.38 -27.79
N ALA A 1078 21.43 42.87 -28.97
CA ALA A 1078 20.79 43.66 -30.03
C ALA A 1078 19.26 43.68 -29.88
N VAL A 1079 18.61 44.74 -30.37
CA VAL A 1079 17.15 44.90 -30.24
C VAL A 1079 16.40 43.77 -30.96
N GLY A 1080 15.45 43.16 -30.27
CA GLY A 1080 14.66 42.03 -30.78
C GLY A 1080 15.38 40.68 -30.78
N ALA A 1081 16.69 40.64 -30.50
CA ALA A 1081 17.42 39.38 -30.32
C ALA A 1081 17.35 38.93 -28.84
N PRO A 1082 16.85 37.73 -28.54
CA PRO A 1082 16.98 37.15 -27.21
C PRO A 1082 18.42 36.67 -26.98
N ALA A 1083 18.87 36.73 -25.73
CA ALA A 1083 20.17 36.20 -25.30
C ALA A 1083 20.04 35.55 -23.91
N THR A 1084 20.92 34.59 -23.60
CA THR A 1084 20.88 33.88 -22.31
C THR A 1084 21.74 34.59 -21.27
N VAL A 1085 21.20 34.70 -20.06
CA VAL A 1085 21.96 34.95 -18.82
C VAL A 1085 21.76 33.75 -17.91
N ALA A 1086 22.84 33.26 -17.33
CA ALA A 1086 22.81 32.17 -16.34
C ALA A 1086 23.65 32.57 -15.13
N ALA A 1087 23.20 32.20 -13.94
CA ALA A 1087 23.96 32.35 -12.71
C ALA A 1087 24.23 30.99 -12.07
N THR A 1088 25.35 30.90 -11.36
CA THR A 1088 25.89 29.64 -10.83
C THR A 1088 26.61 29.91 -9.51
N LEU A 1089 26.27 29.15 -8.48
CA LEU A 1089 26.95 29.17 -7.19
C LEU A 1089 27.83 27.93 -6.99
N THR A 1090 28.83 28.05 -6.12
CA THR A 1090 29.65 26.91 -5.66
C THR A 1090 29.49 26.72 -4.16
N GLN A 1091 29.38 25.47 -3.72
CA GLN A 1091 29.27 25.06 -2.32
C GLN A 1091 30.57 24.35 -1.86
N PRO A 1092 30.71 24.04 -0.55
CA PRO A 1092 31.81 23.24 -0.02
C PRO A 1092 31.97 21.90 -0.75
N GLY A 1093 33.20 21.39 -0.81
CA GLY A 1093 33.57 20.26 -1.67
C GLY A 1093 33.63 20.61 -3.17
N GLY A 1094 33.30 21.84 -3.59
CA GLY A 1094 33.35 22.28 -4.98
C GLY A 1094 32.09 21.97 -5.80
N ARG A 1095 31.00 21.55 -5.15
CA ARG A 1095 29.72 21.29 -5.82
C ARG A 1095 29.23 22.55 -6.51
N THR A 1096 28.90 22.44 -7.79
CA THR A 1096 28.43 23.56 -8.63
C THR A 1096 26.91 23.44 -8.79
N VAL A 1097 26.17 24.51 -8.51
CA VAL A 1097 24.70 24.53 -8.51
C VAL A 1097 24.20 25.66 -9.41
N PRO A 1098 23.29 25.41 -10.36
CA PRO A 1098 22.69 26.47 -11.16
C PRO A 1098 21.73 27.31 -10.31
N VAL A 1099 21.75 28.63 -10.47
CA VAL A 1099 20.76 29.53 -9.84
C VAL A 1099 19.52 29.56 -10.73
N ALA A 1100 18.72 28.53 -10.56
CA ALA A 1100 17.43 28.31 -11.19
C ALA A 1100 16.57 27.44 -10.26
N ALA A 1101 15.25 27.42 -10.49
CA ALA A 1101 14.31 26.63 -9.70
C ALA A 1101 14.79 25.17 -9.52
N PRO A 1102 14.89 24.64 -8.28
CA PRO A 1102 14.24 25.18 -7.07
C PRO A 1102 15.07 26.19 -6.24
N VAL A 1103 16.29 26.58 -6.64
CA VAL A 1103 17.05 27.64 -5.92
C VAL A 1103 16.31 28.98 -5.97
N SER A 1104 16.17 29.64 -4.82
CA SER A 1104 15.67 31.02 -4.71
C SER A 1104 16.79 32.05 -4.89
N ALA A 1105 16.46 33.23 -5.42
CA ALA A 1105 17.39 34.31 -5.68
C ALA A 1105 16.67 35.67 -5.77
N ASP A 1106 17.31 36.75 -5.33
CA ASP A 1106 16.87 38.12 -5.66
C ASP A 1106 17.58 38.60 -6.94
N TRP A 1107 16.83 38.89 -8.00
CA TRP A 1107 17.36 39.59 -9.17
C TRP A 1107 16.97 41.06 -9.13
N SER A 1108 17.98 41.93 -9.15
CA SER A 1108 17.81 43.38 -9.18
C SER A 1108 18.60 44.01 -10.34
N ALA A 1109 18.12 45.14 -10.87
CA ALA A 1109 18.68 45.70 -12.10
C ALA A 1109 18.65 47.23 -12.14
N SER A 1110 19.44 47.80 -13.05
CA SER A 1110 19.47 49.24 -13.33
C SER A 1110 18.11 49.77 -13.85
N PRO A 1111 17.73 51.02 -13.56
CA PRO A 1111 16.50 51.62 -14.05
C PRO A 1111 16.31 51.46 -15.57
N GLY A 1112 15.13 50.99 -15.97
CA GLY A 1112 14.81 50.69 -17.37
C GLY A 1112 14.87 49.20 -17.74
N VAL A 1113 15.34 48.32 -16.84
CA VAL A 1113 15.17 46.86 -16.99
C VAL A 1113 13.83 46.43 -16.42
N HIS A 1114 13.11 45.56 -17.12
CA HIS A 1114 12.02 44.74 -16.58
C HIS A 1114 12.58 43.41 -16.10
N ILE A 1115 12.18 42.93 -14.93
CA ILE A 1115 12.47 41.57 -14.47
C ILE A 1115 11.17 40.77 -14.44
N GLY A 1116 11.23 39.51 -14.90
CA GLY A 1116 10.09 38.60 -15.01
C GLY A 1116 9.46 38.55 -16.41
N SER A 1117 8.19 38.18 -16.46
CA SER A 1117 7.48 37.82 -17.69
C SER A 1117 7.28 39.00 -18.67
N ALA A 1118 6.78 38.72 -19.88
CA ALA A 1118 6.38 39.77 -20.83
C ALA A 1118 5.20 40.63 -20.31
N ALA A 1119 4.38 40.11 -19.39
CA ALA A 1119 3.36 40.90 -18.71
C ALA A 1119 4.02 41.80 -17.66
N GLY A 1120 3.72 43.11 -17.71
CA GLY A 1120 4.32 44.13 -16.85
C GLY A 1120 5.38 45.01 -17.52
N VAL A 1121 5.84 44.67 -18.73
CA VAL A 1121 6.75 45.52 -19.53
C VAL A 1121 6.11 46.88 -19.82
N ARG A 1122 6.80 47.99 -19.48
CA ARG A 1122 6.26 49.36 -19.58
C ARG A 1122 6.89 50.17 -20.72
N PRO A 1123 6.23 51.25 -21.20
CA PRO A 1123 6.74 52.10 -22.29
C PRO A 1123 8.07 52.82 -22.05
N TRP A 1124 8.75 52.66 -20.91
CA TRP A 1124 10.12 53.12 -20.66
C TRP A 1124 11.17 52.01 -20.49
N HIS A 1125 10.78 50.72 -20.44
CA HIS A 1125 11.75 49.63 -20.29
C HIS A 1125 12.56 49.44 -21.59
N THR A 1126 13.90 49.41 -21.49
CA THR A 1126 14.83 49.19 -22.61
C THR A 1126 15.19 47.73 -22.79
N VAL A 1127 15.15 46.95 -21.71
CA VAL A 1127 15.49 45.52 -21.67
C VAL A 1127 14.47 44.79 -20.79
N ARG A 1128 14.18 43.53 -21.10
CA ARG A 1128 13.56 42.56 -20.19
C ARG A 1128 14.57 41.47 -19.87
N PHE A 1129 14.61 41.01 -18.62
CA PHE A 1129 15.19 39.75 -18.21
C PHE A 1129 14.09 38.87 -17.59
N ASP A 1130 14.06 37.58 -17.90
CA ASP A 1130 13.16 36.62 -17.28
C ASP A 1130 13.97 35.55 -16.52
N PRO A 1131 14.04 35.61 -15.17
CA PRO A 1131 14.77 34.64 -14.36
C PRO A 1131 14.30 33.20 -14.59
N ALA A 1132 13.01 32.98 -14.84
CA ALA A 1132 12.43 31.64 -14.98
C ALA A 1132 12.85 30.93 -16.29
N THR A 1133 13.44 31.65 -17.26
CA THR A 1133 13.97 31.09 -18.51
C THR A 1133 15.39 31.57 -18.83
N GLY A 1134 16.06 32.24 -17.90
CA GLY A 1134 17.36 32.89 -18.12
C GLY A 1134 17.40 33.85 -19.32
N THR A 1135 16.25 34.37 -19.77
CA THR A 1135 16.15 35.02 -21.09
C THR A 1135 16.19 36.53 -20.98
N LEU A 1136 17.27 37.13 -21.50
CA LEU A 1136 17.41 38.56 -21.72
C LEU A 1136 16.86 38.94 -23.10
N THR A 1137 16.23 40.10 -23.24
CA THR A 1137 15.75 40.63 -24.53
C THR A 1137 15.83 42.15 -24.54
N ALA A 1138 16.57 42.74 -25.48
CA ALA A 1138 16.54 44.17 -25.71
C ALA A 1138 15.27 44.58 -26.46
N LEU A 1139 14.52 45.51 -25.88
CA LEU A 1139 13.24 46.00 -26.39
C LEU A 1139 13.43 47.23 -27.31
N ARG A 1140 14.47 48.04 -27.05
CA ARG A 1140 14.89 49.21 -27.84
C ARG A 1140 16.32 49.63 -27.45
N PRO A 1141 17.02 50.48 -28.22
CA PRO A 1141 18.35 50.99 -27.84
C PRO A 1141 18.29 51.82 -26.55
N GLY A 1142 19.33 51.73 -25.72
CA GLY A 1142 19.41 52.44 -24.44
C GLY A 1142 20.83 52.54 -23.90
N ALA A 1143 20.98 53.06 -22.68
CA ALA A 1143 22.22 52.98 -21.94
C ALA A 1143 22.57 51.51 -21.58
N PRO A 1144 23.85 51.19 -21.31
CA PRO A 1144 24.21 49.89 -20.75
C PRO A 1144 23.44 49.61 -19.45
N VAL A 1145 22.92 48.40 -19.33
CA VAL A 1145 22.14 47.95 -18.17
C VAL A 1145 22.99 47.11 -17.23
N ARG A 1146 22.73 47.22 -15.93
CA ARG A 1146 23.30 46.33 -14.91
C ARG A 1146 22.23 45.32 -14.49
N LEU A 1147 22.63 44.07 -14.36
CA LEU A 1147 21.84 42.99 -13.79
C LEU A 1147 22.63 42.37 -12.63
N THR A 1148 21.97 42.24 -11.49
CA THR A 1148 22.50 41.73 -10.22
C THR A 1148 21.71 40.49 -9.85
N VAL A 1149 22.39 39.52 -9.24
CA VAL A 1149 21.77 38.37 -8.59
C VAL A 1149 22.35 38.22 -7.19
N GLU A 1150 21.50 37.96 -6.21
CA GLU A 1150 21.88 37.68 -4.82
C GLU A 1150 21.21 36.37 -4.36
N VAL A 1151 21.97 35.50 -3.70
CA VAL A 1151 21.51 34.21 -3.15
C VAL A 1151 22.15 34.04 -1.78
N ASN A 1152 21.34 34.00 -0.71
CA ASN A 1152 21.81 33.80 0.67
C ASN A 1152 23.00 34.73 1.02
N GLY A 1153 22.85 36.03 0.73
CA GLY A 1153 23.87 37.08 0.94
C GLY A 1153 25.08 37.05 0.00
N ALA A 1154 25.25 36.03 -0.85
CA ALA A 1154 26.28 36.02 -1.89
C ALA A 1154 25.77 36.73 -3.15
N ARG A 1155 26.54 37.68 -3.68
CA ARG A 1155 26.11 38.61 -4.74
C ARG A 1155 27.02 38.55 -5.98
N ALA A 1156 26.45 38.63 -7.18
CA ALA A 1156 27.18 38.78 -8.44
C ALA A 1156 26.48 39.77 -9.39
N GLU A 1157 27.25 40.44 -10.25
CA GLU A 1157 26.76 41.50 -11.14
C GLU A 1157 27.34 41.39 -12.56
N ALA A 1158 26.51 41.67 -13.56
CA ALA A 1158 26.89 41.82 -14.96
C ALA A 1158 26.48 43.21 -15.50
N THR A 1159 27.23 43.73 -16.48
CA THR A 1159 26.87 44.95 -17.22
C THR A 1159 26.79 44.62 -18.70
N ILE A 1160 25.64 44.89 -19.33
CA ILE A 1160 25.31 44.51 -20.71
C ILE A 1160 25.03 45.76 -21.54
N THR A 1161 25.66 45.89 -22.70
CA THR A 1161 25.44 47.02 -23.62
C THR A 1161 24.26 46.74 -24.56
N VAL A 1162 23.31 47.68 -24.68
CA VAL A 1162 22.18 47.53 -25.60
C VAL A 1162 22.54 48.10 -26.97
N THR A 1163 22.75 47.25 -27.97
CA THR A 1163 23.04 47.66 -29.35
C THR A 1163 21.76 47.77 -30.17
N ARG A 1164 21.81 48.52 -31.28
CA ARG A 1164 20.74 48.52 -32.29
C ARG A 1164 20.61 47.16 -32.97
#